data_AF-A0A6G1I1P7-F1
#
_entry.id   AF-A0A6G1I1P7-F1
#
_cell.length_a   1.000
_cell.length_b   1.000
_cell.length_c   1.000
_cell.angle_alpha   90.00
_cell.angle_beta   90.00
_cell.angle_gamma   90.00
#
_symmetry.space_group_name_H-M   'P 1'
#
loop_
_entity.id
_entity.type
_entity.pdbx_description
1 polymer ?
#
loop_
_entity_poly.entity_id
_entity_poly.type
_entity_poly.pdbx_seq_one_letter_code
_entity_poly.pdbx_strand_id
1 'polypeptide(L)'
;MSATILPQVDIATYATSTQGLSLQQLSFIGSVFTKVGANQVEDALSFLRQTFARFNTYIDVHSVPSVEEVLSLLDAGAVKVFVTLQQLEQLKSVKNLDLDRVAVTVSDESTREDIINAVAGTTVGVYAEAVADIELVEAWLKEYGGERPPVFISLSKATEENLLKVMNSGAVPVISAERLTVNPEADPQRIDIAKLLIANVESDRVDGLFPTLVTDERGIALGLVYSSEKSVSESLRTGAGVYQSRKRGLWYKGATSGDTQELIKIGFDCDQDCVRFVVRQKGKGFCHLSTATCFGEYSGLSRLQQTLQKRKASAPEGSYTARLYNDPKLLQAKIMEEANELCEATTKEDVAWEAADLLYFALTKCVAAGVTLEEVEQNLDAKNLKVKRRKGDAKGPWAAKLSVSAPQDEVKEAASVPKARSDPAGTIDGRIEMRRFNTATEPNSVIQEALKRPSQRSSEKIMGIVNPIIADIRARGDAAVLEYTHKFEKATSLTSPVLKAPFQQALMNLSPETIAAIDTSFENIRRFHAAQADKPLTVETMPGVVCSRFSRPIERVGLYVPGGTAVLPSTALMLGVPAMVAGCKTIVIASPPRADGSITPEIVYVAHKVGAQSIVLAGGAQAVAAMAYGTESVSKVDKILGPGNQFVTAAKMVVANDTSAGVSIDMPAGPSEVLVIADKTANPAFVASDLLSQAEHGVDSQVVLIAVDLTAEQLQSIENEVDRQANALPRVDIVRGAISHSVTLLVKDIKEAMEYSNLYAPEHLILQVHEPEKIVELVQNAGSVFVGPWTPESVGDYSAGVNHSLPTYGYAKQYSGVNLGSYVKHITSSNLSPEGLKNIGSAVMQLAKVEELEAHRRAVSIRLEHMEKGTG
;
A
#
# COMPACT_ATOMS: atom_id res chain seq x y z
N MET A 1 8.65 -10.00 13.35
CA MET A 1 8.76 -11.47 13.17
C MET A 1 8.19 -12.13 14.41
N SER A 2 7.24 -13.04 14.24
CA SER A 2 6.78 -13.92 15.31
C SER A 2 7.95 -14.80 15.79
N ALA A 3 7.96 -15.18 17.06
CA ALA A 3 8.96 -16.11 17.57
C ALA A 3 8.70 -17.52 17.03
N THR A 4 9.72 -18.20 16.51
CA THR A 4 9.61 -19.61 16.09
C THR A 4 9.56 -20.55 17.29
N ILE A 5 10.30 -20.21 18.34
CA ILE A 5 10.39 -20.94 19.61
C ILE A 5 10.70 -19.95 20.74
N LEU A 6 10.24 -20.27 21.95
CA LEU A 6 10.45 -19.47 23.14
C LEU A 6 11.22 -20.26 24.22
N PRO A 7 12.55 -20.17 24.24
CA PRO A 7 13.36 -20.67 25.35
C PRO A 7 12.99 -19.94 26.65
N GLN A 8 12.52 -20.68 27.64
CA GLN A 8 12.21 -20.18 28.97
C GLN A 8 13.50 -20.03 29.79
N VAL A 9 13.69 -18.83 30.35
CA VAL A 9 14.81 -18.49 31.25
C VAL A 9 14.31 -18.00 32.59
N ASP A 10 15.11 -18.21 33.62
CA ASP A 10 14.89 -17.63 34.95
C ASP A 10 15.69 -16.32 35.09
N ILE A 11 14.99 -15.20 35.30
CA ILE A 11 15.60 -13.87 35.44
C ILE A 11 16.58 -13.76 36.61
N ALA A 12 16.51 -14.64 37.62
CA ALA A 12 17.45 -14.62 38.75
C ALA A 12 18.79 -15.28 38.41
N THR A 13 18.80 -16.24 37.48
CA THR A 13 19.95 -17.13 37.24
C THR A 13 20.46 -17.10 35.80
N TYR A 14 19.76 -16.47 34.85
CA TYR A 14 20.10 -16.47 33.42
C TYR A 14 21.52 -15.99 33.09
N ALA A 15 22.07 -15.06 33.88
CA ALA A 15 23.41 -14.51 33.64
C ALA A 15 24.53 -15.48 34.05
N THR A 16 24.24 -16.40 34.97
CA THR A 16 25.19 -17.33 35.58
C THR A 16 24.89 -18.80 35.27
N SER A 17 23.75 -19.10 34.65
CA SER A 17 23.38 -20.46 34.29
C SER A 17 24.38 -21.02 33.29
N THR A 18 25.00 -22.14 33.68
CA THR A 18 25.87 -22.95 32.83
C THR A 18 25.12 -24.15 32.25
N GLN A 19 23.81 -24.25 32.50
CA GLN A 19 22.99 -25.37 32.06
C GLN A 19 22.14 -24.96 30.85
N GLY A 20 22.32 -25.68 29.73
CA GLY A 20 21.61 -25.46 28.47
C GLY A 20 22.22 -24.36 27.62
N LEU A 21 21.37 -23.49 27.07
CA LEU A 21 21.79 -22.41 26.19
C LEU A 21 22.38 -21.23 26.98
N SER A 22 23.57 -20.80 26.60
CA SER A 22 24.18 -19.57 27.11
C SER A 22 23.43 -18.32 26.64
N LEU A 23 23.66 -17.19 27.31
CA LEU A 23 23.13 -15.89 26.92
C LEU A 23 23.44 -15.51 25.46
N GLN A 24 24.62 -15.88 24.97
CA GLN A 24 25.00 -15.63 23.58
C GLN A 24 24.21 -16.53 22.61
N GLN A 25 24.03 -17.81 22.94
CA GLN A 25 23.25 -18.73 22.13
C GLN A 25 21.76 -18.36 22.09
N LEU A 26 21.21 -17.84 23.19
CA LEU A 26 19.86 -17.30 23.24
C LEU A 26 19.69 -16.09 22.31
N SER A 27 20.72 -15.23 22.16
CA SER A 27 20.64 -14.13 21.19
C SER A 27 20.54 -14.60 19.74
N PHE A 28 21.13 -15.76 19.40
CA PHE A 28 21.03 -16.32 18.05
C PHE A 28 19.59 -16.71 17.68
N ILE A 29 18.80 -17.13 18.66
CA ILE A 29 17.35 -17.40 18.53
C ILE A 29 16.60 -16.06 18.48
N GLY A 30 17.02 -15.12 19.34
CA GLY A 30 16.55 -13.74 19.34
C GLY A 30 15.18 -13.54 19.99
N SER A 31 14.70 -14.53 20.74
CA SER A 31 13.54 -14.43 21.63
C SER A 31 13.73 -15.30 22.87
N VAL A 32 13.18 -14.87 24.00
CA VAL A 32 13.11 -15.63 25.25
C VAL A 32 11.75 -15.48 25.90
N PHE A 33 11.40 -16.44 26.74
CA PHE A 33 10.23 -16.39 27.62
C PHE A 33 10.67 -16.40 29.07
N THR A 34 9.96 -15.71 29.94
CA THR A 34 10.20 -15.79 31.39
C THR A 34 8.91 -15.61 32.17
N LYS A 35 8.90 -16.10 33.40
CA LYS A 35 7.78 -15.98 34.33
C LYS A 35 8.15 -15.01 35.44
N VAL A 36 7.23 -14.10 35.76
CA VAL A 36 7.46 -13.06 36.76
C VAL A 36 6.42 -13.20 37.86
N GLY A 37 6.88 -13.44 39.10
CA GLY A 37 6.04 -13.40 40.28
C GLY A 37 5.76 -11.96 40.75
N ALA A 38 4.77 -11.78 41.62
CA ALA A 38 4.36 -10.48 42.16
C ALA A 38 5.53 -9.66 42.74
N ASN A 39 6.52 -10.30 43.37
CA ASN A 39 7.66 -9.63 44.01
C ASN A 39 8.89 -9.47 43.09
N GLN A 40 8.79 -9.82 41.81
CA GLN A 40 9.92 -9.84 40.86
C GLN A 40 9.79 -8.82 39.74
N VAL A 41 8.80 -7.91 39.80
CA VAL A 41 8.56 -6.93 38.74
C VAL A 41 9.77 -6.01 38.52
N GLU A 42 10.42 -5.53 39.59
CA GLU A 42 11.61 -4.68 39.46
C GLU A 42 12.81 -5.44 38.87
N ASP A 43 12.98 -6.71 39.24
CA ASP A 43 14.00 -7.58 38.65
C ASP A 43 13.72 -7.80 37.16
N ALA A 44 12.46 -7.98 36.77
CA ALA A 44 12.04 -8.10 35.38
C ALA A 44 12.24 -6.80 34.58
N LEU A 45 11.98 -5.63 35.17
CA LEU A 45 12.29 -4.34 34.57
C LEU A 45 13.79 -4.16 34.36
N SER A 46 14.61 -4.56 35.34
CA SER A 46 16.06 -4.56 35.22
C SER A 46 16.53 -5.52 34.11
N PHE A 47 15.97 -6.73 34.06
CA PHE A 47 16.23 -7.72 33.03
C PHE A 47 15.93 -7.18 31.63
N LEU A 48 14.76 -6.60 31.41
CA LEU A 48 14.38 -5.99 30.13
C LEU A 48 15.37 -4.90 29.72
N ARG A 49 15.74 -4.00 30.64
CA ARG A 49 16.73 -2.94 30.37
C ARG A 49 18.13 -3.46 30.04
N GLN A 50 18.52 -4.61 30.58
CA GLN A 50 19.83 -5.21 30.32
C GLN A 50 19.86 -6.07 29.06
N THR A 51 18.71 -6.57 28.61
CA THR A 51 18.63 -7.58 27.54
C THR A 51 17.88 -7.14 26.28
N PHE A 52 17.25 -5.96 26.26
CA PHE A 52 16.45 -5.48 25.12
C PHE A 52 17.20 -5.50 23.77
N ALA A 53 18.52 -5.26 23.78
CA ALA A 53 19.35 -5.27 22.57
C ALA A 53 19.75 -6.68 22.09
N ARG A 54 19.49 -7.72 22.90
CA ARG A 54 19.92 -9.10 22.64
C ARG A 54 18.82 -9.97 22.09
N PHE A 55 17.61 -9.86 22.63
CA PHE A 55 16.48 -10.68 22.24
C PHE A 55 15.13 -10.05 22.63
N ASN A 56 14.09 -10.48 21.94
CA ASN A 56 12.71 -10.14 22.25
C ASN A 56 12.24 -10.92 23.49
N THR A 57 11.74 -10.22 24.51
CA THR A 57 11.33 -10.86 25.76
C THR A 57 9.81 -11.01 25.83
N TYR A 58 9.36 -12.23 26.07
CA TYR A 58 7.98 -12.64 26.31
C TYR A 58 7.82 -12.93 27.80
N ILE A 59 6.80 -12.35 28.46
CA ILE A 59 6.70 -12.40 29.92
C ILE A 59 5.34 -12.93 30.34
N ASP A 60 5.35 -14.02 31.08
CA ASP A 60 4.18 -14.48 31.80
C ASP A 60 4.04 -13.77 33.14
N VAL A 61 2.93 -13.06 33.28
CA VAL A 61 2.60 -12.14 34.37
C VAL A 61 1.29 -12.55 35.06
N HIS A 62 0.84 -13.80 34.91
CA HIS A 62 -0.38 -14.29 35.58
C HIS A 62 -0.33 -14.07 37.11
N SER A 63 0.88 -14.10 37.68
CA SER A 63 1.13 -13.89 39.12
C SER A 63 1.30 -12.42 39.53
N VAL A 64 1.23 -11.46 38.59
CA VAL A 64 1.38 -10.02 38.85
C VAL A 64 -0.01 -9.38 38.97
N PRO A 65 -0.47 -9.02 40.18
CA PRO A 65 -1.86 -8.61 40.37
C PRO A 65 -2.19 -7.21 39.80
N SER A 66 -1.19 -6.33 39.67
CA SER A 66 -1.41 -4.95 39.23
C SER A 66 -1.31 -4.82 37.72
N VAL A 67 -2.39 -4.37 37.08
CA VAL A 67 -2.36 -3.99 35.65
C VAL A 67 -1.37 -2.87 35.37
N GLU A 68 -1.15 -1.96 36.32
CA GLU A 68 -0.16 -0.90 36.14
C GLU A 68 1.27 -1.45 36.06
N GLU A 69 1.58 -2.49 36.85
CA GLU A 69 2.87 -3.17 36.79
C GLU A 69 3.02 -3.94 35.46
N VAL A 70 1.96 -4.59 34.98
CA VAL A 70 1.95 -5.23 33.64
C VAL A 70 2.21 -4.20 32.53
N LEU A 71 1.57 -3.03 32.59
CA LEU A 71 1.81 -1.94 31.65
C LEU A 71 3.25 -1.42 31.73
N SER A 72 3.85 -1.38 32.92
CA SER A 72 5.26 -0.96 33.09
C SER A 72 6.24 -1.92 32.41
N LEU A 73 5.95 -3.22 32.40
CA LEU A 73 6.74 -4.23 31.69
C LEU A 73 6.62 -4.08 30.17
N LEU A 74 5.40 -3.81 29.67
CA LEU A 74 5.18 -3.50 28.25
C LEU A 74 5.89 -2.20 27.82
N ASP A 75 5.86 -1.15 28.64
CA ASP A 75 6.57 0.11 28.42
C ASP A 75 8.10 -0.05 28.50
N ALA A 76 8.58 -1.05 29.22
CA ALA A 76 10.00 -1.40 29.35
C ALA A 76 10.51 -2.31 28.23
N GLY A 77 9.66 -2.74 27.30
CA GLY A 77 10.05 -3.47 26.09
C GLY A 77 9.67 -4.96 26.05
N ALA A 78 8.82 -5.44 26.97
CA ALA A 78 8.24 -6.78 26.83
C ALA A 78 7.43 -6.86 25.52
N VAL A 79 7.75 -7.80 24.64
CA VAL A 79 7.09 -7.92 23.33
C VAL A 79 5.63 -8.32 23.49
N LYS A 80 5.39 -9.33 24.34
CA LYS A 80 4.05 -9.83 24.66
C LYS A 80 3.99 -10.28 26.10
N VAL A 81 2.86 -9.99 26.76
CA VAL A 81 2.57 -10.44 28.12
C VAL A 81 1.51 -11.53 28.14
N PHE A 82 1.70 -12.53 29.00
CA PHE A 82 0.78 -13.64 29.17
C PHE A 82 0.00 -13.43 30.47
N VAL A 83 -1.31 -13.36 30.33
CA VAL A 83 -2.21 -12.84 31.37
C VAL A 83 -3.36 -13.81 31.62
N THR A 84 -3.96 -13.73 32.81
CA THR A 84 -5.22 -14.38 33.12
C THR A 84 -6.39 -13.72 32.36
N LEU A 85 -7.52 -14.44 32.24
CA LEU A 85 -8.76 -13.88 31.68
C LEU A 85 -9.20 -12.60 32.40
N GLN A 86 -9.06 -12.55 33.74
CA GLN A 86 -9.41 -11.36 34.53
C GLN A 86 -8.52 -10.15 34.19
N GLN A 87 -7.21 -10.36 34.07
CA GLN A 87 -6.28 -9.31 33.68
C GLN A 87 -6.53 -8.85 32.24
N LEU A 88 -6.90 -9.75 31.33
CA LEU A 88 -7.23 -9.41 29.94
C LEU A 88 -8.40 -8.42 29.87
N GLU A 89 -9.48 -8.66 30.63
CA GLU A 89 -10.63 -7.74 30.64
C GLU A 89 -10.26 -6.34 31.14
N GLN A 90 -9.36 -6.26 32.13
CA GLN A 90 -8.85 -4.97 32.59
C GLN A 90 -7.97 -4.29 31.53
N LEU A 91 -7.10 -5.05 30.85
CA LEU A 91 -6.22 -4.55 29.79
C LEU A 91 -6.99 -4.08 28.55
N LYS A 92 -8.10 -4.71 28.18
CA LYS A 92 -8.99 -4.27 27.08
C LYS A 92 -9.51 -2.83 27.27
N SER A 93 -9.62 -2.37 28.52
CA SER A 93 -10.05 -1.00 28.84
C SER A 93 -8.92 0.06 28.74
N VAL A 94 -7.66 -0.37 28.58
CA VAL A 94 -6.51 0.54 28.52
C VAL A 94 -6.42 1.18 27.14
N LYS A 95 -6.59 2.51 27.09
CA LYS A 95 -6.44 3.29 25.86
C LYS A 95 -5.03 3.14 25.27
N ASN A 96 -4.96 2.94 23.95
CA ASN A 96 -3.71 2.81 23.17
C ASN A 96 -2.87 1.55 23.46
N LEU A 97 -3.42 0.55 24.16
CA LEU A 97 -2.78 -0.76 24.23
C LEU A 97 -3.08 -1.54 22.94
N ASP A 98 -2.03 -1.99 22.28
CA ASP A 98 -2.14 -2.94 21.17
C ASP A 98 -2.36 -4.35 21.72
N LEU A 99 -3.54 -4.93 21.45
CA LEU A 99 -3.92 -6.25 21.96
C LEU A 99 -3.11 -7.40 21.31
N ASP A 100 -2.41 -7.16 20.20
CA ASP A 100 -1.41 -8.08 19.64
C ASP A 100 -0.28 -8.38 20.63
N ARG A 101 -0.09 -7.53 21.65
CA ARG A 101 0.94 -7.69 22.69
C ARG A 101 0.43 -8.41 23.94
N VAL A 102 -0.78 -8.99 23.88
CA VAL A 102 -1.35 -9.77 24.97
C VAL A 102 -1.59 -11.20 24.49
N ALA A 103 -1.38 -12.18 25.36
CA ALA A 103 -1.86 -13.53 25.20
C ALA A 103 -2.58 -13.98 26.48
N VAL A 104 -3.70 -14.68 26.34
CA VAL A 104 -4.43 -15.23 27.48
C VAL A 104 -3.89 -16.62 27.80
N THR A 105 -3.55 -16.85 29.07
CA THR A 105 -3.16 -18.16 29.58
C THR A 105 -4.41 -18.99 29.84
N VAL A 106 -4.44 -20.19 29.29
CA VAL A 106 -5.49 -21.19 29.48
C VAL A 106 -5.10 -22.09 30.64
N SER A 107 -5.92 -22.11 31.69
CA SER A 107 -5.80 -23.01 32.84
C SER A 107 -6.88 -24.10 32.79
N ASP A 108 -6.72 -25.17 33.58
CA ASP A 108 -7.73 -26.24 33.73
C ASP A 108 -9.11 -25.75 34.22
N GLU A 109 -9.18 -24.54 34.78
CA GLU A 109 -10.42 -23.89 35.22
C GLU A 109 -11.14 -23.12 34.10
N SER A 110 -10.50 -22.92 32.95
CA SER A 110 -11.06 -22.16 31.82
C SER A 110 -11.89 -23.05 30.91
N THR A 111 -13.16 -22.69 30.64
CA THR A 111 -13.96 -23.47 29.68
C THR A 111 -13.57 -23.12 28.24
N ARG A 112 -13.82 -24.04 27.31
CA ARG A 112 -13.62 -23.82 25.87
C ARG A 112 -14.37 -22.58 25.36
N GLU A 113 -15.56 -22.32 25.88
CA GLU A 113 -16.37 -21.15 25.52
C GLU A 113 -15.74 -19.85 26.01
N ASP A 114 -15.17 -19.82 27.22
CA ASP A 114 -14.50 -18.63 27.76
C ASP A 114 -13.32 -18.21 26.90
N ILE A 115 -12.52 -19.18 26.43
CA ILE A 115 -11.35 -18.93 25.59
C ILE A 115 -11.78 -18.40 24.23
N ILE A 116 -12.76 -19.05 23.58
CA ILE A 116 -13.29 -18.61 22.28
C ILE A 116 -13.84 -17.19 22.39
N ASN A 117 -14.65 -16.89 23.41
CA ASN A 117 -15.21 -15.56 23.62
C ASN A 117 -14.13 -14.51 23.91
N ALA A 118 -13.06 -14.87 24.63
CA ALA A 118 -11.97 -13.96 24.97
C ALA A 118 -11.14 -13.54 23.74
N VAL A 119 -11.01 -14.42 22.74
CA VAL A 119 -10.14 -14.22 21.58
C VAL A 119 -10.87 -13.95 20.27
N ALA A 120 -12.16 -14.30 20.14
CA ALA A 120 -12.94 -14.13 18.92
C ALA A 120 -13.00 -12.66 18.46
N GLY A 121 -12.68 -12.41 17.19
CA GLY A 121 -12.65 -11.05 16.62
C GLY A 121 -11.54 -10.15 17.17
N THR A 122 -10.59 -10.71 17.91
CA THR A 122 -9.42 -9.99 18.45
C THR A 122 -8.12 -10.60 17.94
N THR A 123 -7.01 -9.91 18.20
CA THR A 123 -5.65 -10.35 17.90
C THR A 123 -4.93 -10.92 19.13
N VAL A 124 -5.65 -11.15 20.23
CA VAL A 124 -5.12 -11.68 21.49
C VAL A 124 -4.64 -13.11 21.26
N GLY A 125 -3.38 -13.39 21.63
CA GLY A 125 -2.81 -14.73 21.52
C GLY A 125 -3.35 -15.69 22.58
N VAL A 126 -3.11 -16.98 22.42
CA VAL A 126 -3.49 -18.01 23.40
C VAL A 126 -2.24 -18.72 23.90
N TYR A 127 -2.13 -18.96 25.20
CA TYR A 127 -1.07 -19.76 25.79
C TYR A 127 -1.64 -20.95 26.55
N ALA A 128 -1.36 -22.15 26.04
CA ALA A 128 -1.70 -23.40 26.70
C ALA A 128 -0.48 -23.86 27.52
N GLU A 129 -0.62 -23.86 28.83
CA GLU A 129 0.47 -24.21 29.73
C GLU A 129 0.46 -25.70 30.11
N ALA A 130 1.64 -26.31 30.20
CA ALA A 130 1.88 -27.65 30.75
C ALA A 130 1.03 -28.76 30.10
N VAL A 131 0.78 -28.68 28.80
CA VAL A 131 -0.07 -29.61 28.08
C VAL A 131 0.50 -31.03 28.13
N ALA A 132 -0.34 -32.01 28.46
CA ALA A 132 0.02 -33.43 28.56
C ALA A 132 -0.33 -34.23 27.31
N ASP A 133 -1.44 -33.90 26.65
CA ASP A 133 -1.94 -34.59 25.46
C ASP A 133 -1.78 -33.71 24.23
N ILE A 134 -0.86 -34.10 23.34
CA ILE A 134 -0.55 -33.36 22.13
C ILE A 134 -1.55 -33.67 21.02
N GLU A 135 -2.16 -34.85 21.02
CA GLU A 135 -3.18 -35.20 20.01
C GLU A 135 -4.40 -34.30 20.17
N LEU A 136 -4.75 -33.96 21.42
CA LEU A 136 -5.79 -32.98 21.72
C LEU A 136 -5.41 -31.58 21.20
N VAL A 137 -4.15 -31.19 21.32
CA VAL A 137 -3.65 -29.90 20.79
C VAL A 137 -3.73 -29.88 19.27
N GLU A 138 -3.27 -30.92 18.58
CA GLU A 138 -3.33 -30.99 17.12
C GLU A 138 -4.78 -30.96 16.62
N ALA A 139 -5.67 -31.68 17.29
CA ALA A 139 -7.10 -31.66 16.98
C ALA A 139 -7.69 -30.26 17.19
N TRP A 140 -7.40 -29.63 18.33
CA TRP A 140 -7.85 -28.28 18.65
C TRP A 140 -7.32 -27.25 17.65
N LEU A 141 -6.03 -27.28 17.32
CA LEU A 141 -5.42 -26.35 16.37
C LEU A 141 -5.93 -26.59 14.94
N LYS A 142 -6.21 -27.83 14.55
CA LYS A 142 -6.83 -28.12 13.25
C LYS A 142 -8.24 -27.56 13.17
N GLU A 143 -9.01 -27.66 14.25
CA GLU A 143 -10.36 -27.08 14.34
C GLU A 143 -10.33 -25.55 14.38
N TYR A 144 -9.33 -24.97 15.06
CA TYR A 144 -9.16 -23.53 15.22
C TYR A 144 -8.70 -22.82 13.92
N GLY A 145 -8.21 -23.58 12.93
CA GLY A 145 -7.83 -23.07 11.61
C GLY A 145 -6.47 -22.36 11.57
N GLY A 146 -6.03 -22.04 10.34
CA GLY A 146 -4.73 -21.38 10.09
C GLY A 146 -4.75 -19.85 10.21
N GLU A 147 -5.89 -19.21 9.94
CA GLU A 147 -6.09 -17.76 10.12
C GLU A 147 -6.50 -17.46 11.57
N ARG A 148 -5.52 -17.48 12.48
CA ARG A 148 -5.76 -17.31 13.92
C ARG A 148 -4.69 -16.45 14.60
N PRO A 149 -4.98 -15.85 15.77
CA PRO A 149 -3.97 -15.24 16.62
C PRO A 149 -2.87 -16.24 17.02
N PRO A 150 -1.66 -15.76 17.40
CA PRO A 150 -0.56 -16.64 17.79
C PRO A 150 -0.91 -17.54 18.96
N VAL A 151 -0.64 -18.85 18.82
CA VAL A 151 -0.79 -19.84 19.89
C VAL A 151 0.57 -20.24 20.40
N PHE A 152 0.73 -20.23 21.72
CA PHE A 152 1.93 -20.60 22.44
C PHE A 152 1.64 -21.84 23.29
N ILE A 153 2.57 -22.79 23.37
CA ILE A 153 2.33 -24.06 24.06
C ILE A 153 3.55 -24.49 24.86
N SER A 154 3.40 -24.73 26.17
CA SER A 154 4.39 -25.48 26.94
C SER A 154 3.89 -26.90 27.20
N LEU A 155 4.79 -27.88 27.13
CA LEU A 155 4.47 -29.29 27.32
C LEU A 155 4.91 -29.76 28.71
N SER A 156 4.06 -30.51 29.42
CA SER A 156 4.44 -31.17 30.68
C SER A 156 5.61 -32.15 30.49
N LYS A 157 5.69 -32.80 29.32
CA LYS A 157 6.80 -33.64 28.88
C LYS A 157 7.23 -33.30 27.46
N ALA A 158 8.11 -32.31 27.34
CA ALA A 158 8.71 -31.98 26.05
C ALA A 158 9.71 -33.07 25.59
N THR A 159 9.54 -33.60 24.38
CA THR A 159 10.54 -34.39 23.65
C THR A 159 10.77 -33.70 22.30
N GLU A 160 11.87 -34.00 21.60
CA GLU A 160 12.14 -33.43 20.27
C GLU A 160 10.96 -33.67 19.31
N GLU A 161 10.46 -34.91 19.24
CA GLU A 161 9.32 -35.30 18.41
C GLU A 161 8.05 -34.48 18.73
N ASN A 162 7.74 -34.34 20.01
CA ASN A 162 6.54 -33.65 20.47
C ASN A 162 6.60 -32.15 20.21
N LEU A 163 7.77 -31.53 20.32
CA LEU A 163 7.96 -30.12 19.99
C LEU A 163 7.82 -29.89 18.48
N LEU A 164 8.37 -30.80 17.65
CA LEU A 164 8.20 -30.72 16.20
C LEU A 164 6.72 -30.80 15.80
N LYS A 165 5.92 -31.67 16.45
CA LYS A 165 4.46 -31.70 16.23
C LYS A 165 3.78 -30.36 16.53
N VAL A 166 4.13 -29.74 17.68
CA VAL A 166 3.63 -28.39 18.04
C VAL A 166 4.02 -27.37 16.97
N MET A 167 5.27 -27.37 16.50
CA MET A 167 5.74 -26.41 15.49
C MET A 167 5.06 -26.61 14.13
N ASN A 168 4.91 -27.86 13.69
CA ASN A 168 4.25 -28.22 12.43
C ASN A 168 2.75 -27.87 12.44
N SER A 169 2.14 -27.80 13.63
CA SER A 169 0.76 -27.35 13.79
C SER A 169 0.58 -25.82 13.74
N GLY A 170 1.68 -25.07 13.58
CA GLY A 170 1.68 -23.60 13.53
C GLY A 170 1.60 -22.91 14.90
N ALA A 171 1.94 -23.62 15.98
CA ALA A 171 2.04 -23.06 17.33
C ALA A 171 3.51 -22.87 17.75
N VAL A 172 3.75 -21.93 18.66
CA VAL A 172 5.07 -21.57 19.16
C VAL A 172 5.37 -22.31 20.46
N PRO A 173 6.32 -23.27 20.48
CA PRO A 173 6.65 -23.99 21.70
C PRO A 173 7.38 -23.08 22.71
N VAL A 174 7.00 -23.22 23.98
CA VAL A 174 7.69 -22.65 25.14
C VAL A 174 8.37 -23.79 25.89
N ILE A 175 9.69 -23.73 26.04
CA ILE A 175 10.50 -24.81 26.63
C ILE A 175 11.67 -24.25 27.44
N SER A 176 11.98 -24.83 28.60
CA SER A 176 13.17 -24.45 29.38
C SER A 176 14.45 -24.48 28.54
N ALA A 177 15.20 -23.38 28.57
CA ALA A 177 16.49 -23.25 27.89
C ALA A 177 17.53 -24.29 28.37
N GLU A 178 17.38 -24.82 29.59
CA GLU A 178 18.23 -25.86 30.17
C GLU A 178 18.10 -27.21 29.45
N ARG A 179 16.99 -27.42 28.74
CA ARG A 179 16.69 -28.63 27.96
C ARG A 179 17.16 -28.56 26.52
N LEU A 180 17.67 -27.41 26.08
CA LEU A 180 18.11 -27.16 24.72
C LEU A 180 19.63 -27.16 24.63
N THR A 181 20.18 -27.60 23.50
CA THR A 181 21.62 -27.53 23.20
C THR A 181 21.85 -27.16 21.74
N VAL A 182 22.96 -26.48 21.47
CA VAL A 182 23.49 -26.28 20.10
C VAL A 182 24.55 -27.33 19.74
N ASN A 183 24.85 -28.26 20.65
CA ASN A 183 25.85 -29.31 20.47
C ASN A 183 25.30 -30.66 21.00
N PRO A 184 24.38 -31.30 20.25
CA PRO A 184 23.75 -32.55 20.67
C PRO A 184 24.75 -33.72 20.79
N GLU A 185 25.91 -33.66 20.13
CA GLU A 185 26.96 -34.67 20.28
C GLU A 185 27.61 -34.63 21.67
N ALA A 186 27.79 -33.42 22.23
CA ALA A 186 28.33 -33.25 23.57
C ALA A 186 27.27 -33.46 24.67
N ASP A 187 26.02 -33.08 24.38
CA ASP A 187 24.89 -33.15 25.33
C ASP A 187 23.71 -33.97 24.75
N PRO A 188 23.83 -35.30 24.56
CA PRO A 188 22.82 -36.11 23.85
C PRO A 188 21.49 -36.24 24.61
N GLN A 189 21.43 -35.82 25.87
CA GLN A 189 20.20 -35.80 26.67
C GLN A 189 19.35 -34.53 26.44
N ARG A 190 19.92 -33.50 25.81
CA ARG A 190 19.25 -32.23 25.49
C ARG A 190 18.76 -32.25 24.05
N ILE A 191 17.74 -31.44 23.78
CA ILE A 191 17.10 -31.34 22.47
C ILE A 191 17.89 -30.37 21.60
N ASP A 192 18.11 -30.75 20.34
CA ASP A 192 18.85 -29.94 19.38
C ASP A 192 18.00 -28.74 18.92
N ILE A 193 18.43 -27.54 19.30
CA ILE A 193 17.73 -26.31 18.93
C ILE A 193 17.84 -26.00 17.44
N ALA A 194 18.90 -26.47 16.75
CA ALA A 194 19.07 -26.22 15.33
C ALA A 194 17.95 -26.88 14.52
N LYS A 195 17.62 -28.14 14.84
CA LYS A 195 16.50 -28.88 14.24
C LYS A 195 15.16 -28.19 14.45
N LEU A 196 14.91 -27.70 15.66
CA LEU A 196 13.65 -27.01 15.96
C LEU A 196 13.55 -25.72 15.16
N LEU A 197 14.61 -24.90 15.10
CA LEU A 197 14.58 -23.63 14.38
C LEU A 197 14.29 -23.79 12.88
N ILE A 198 14.78 -24.86 12.26
CA ILE A 198 14.58 -25.11 10.82
C ILE A 198 13.43 -26.07 10.51
N ALA A 199 12.65 -26.49 11.51
CA ALA A 199 11.64 -27.55 11.37
C ALA A 199 10.62 -27.27 10.26
N ASN A 200 10.24 -26.00 10.13
CA ASN A 200 9.25 -25.51 9.16
C ASN A 200 9.90 -24.78 7.97
N VAL A 201 11.23 -24.83 7.84
CA VAL A 201 11.92 -24.19 6.72
C VAL A 201 11.87 -25.11 5.52
N GLU A 202 11.24 -24.64 4.45
CA GLU A 202 11.16 -25.36 3.19
C GLU A 202 12.20 -24.83 2.20
N SER A 203 12.68 -25.67 1.30
CA SER A 203 13.56 -25.24 0.22
C SER A 203 12.91 -25.55 -1.12
N ASP A 204 12.76 -24.52 -1.94
CA ASP A 204 12.33 -24.62 -3.34
C ASP A 204 13.43 -25.20 -4.25
N ARG A 205 14.64 -25.40 -3.71
CA ARG A 205 15.81 -25.85 -4.47
C ARG A 205 15.91 -27.36 -4.54
N VAL A 206 16.26 -27.84 -5.73
CA VAL A 206 16.51 -29.27 -6.00
C VAL A 206 17.66 -29.85 -5.15
N ASP A 207 18.62 -29.02 -4.72
CA ASP A 207 19.74 -29.45 -3.86
C ASP A 207 19.40 -29.45 -2.36
N GLY A 208 18.18 -29.05 -1.99
CA GLY A 208 17.71 -28.99 -0.60
C GLY A 208 18.42 -27.95 0.26
N LEU A 209 19.18 -27.04 -0.35
CA LEU A 209 19.84 -25.95 0.37
C LEU A 209 18.88 -24.79 0.56
N PHE A 210 18.92 -24.15 1.72
CA PHE A 210 18.12 -22.98 2.00
C PHE A 210 18.83 -21.74 1.42
N PRO A 211 18.16 -20.92 0.58
CA PRO A 211 18.58 -19.56 0.34
C PRO A 211 18.81 -18.85 1.68
N THR A 212 19.96 -18.20 1.83
CA THR A 212 20.30 -17.49 3.07
C THR A 212 20.68 -16.06 2.77
N LEU A 213 19.80 -15.13 3.16
CA LEU A 213 20.08 -13.71 3.11
C LEU A 213 20.92 -13.33 4.33
N VAL A 214 22.15 -12.88 4.10
CA VAL A 214 23.02 -12.37 5.16
C VAL A 214 22.83 -10.87 5.26
N THR A 215 22.49 -10.36 6.44
CA THR A 215 22.34 -8.93 6.72
C THR A 215 23.24 -8.48 7.87
N ASP A 216 23.56 -7.19 7.93
CA ASP A 216 24.09 -6.60 9.16
C ASP A 216 22.99 -6.42 10.22
N GLU A 217 23.36 -5.89 11.39
CA GLU A 217 22.43 -5.62 12.49
C GLU A 217 21.30 -4.63 12.14
N ARG A 218 21.47 -3.82 11.09
CA ARG A 218 20.47 -2.85 10.61
C ARG A 218 19.60 -3.39 9.47
N GLY A 219 19.81 -4.64 9.07
CA GLY A 219 19.08 -5.28 7.98
C GLY A 219 19.62 -4.96 6.58
N ILE A 220 20.78 -4.32 6.44
CA ILE A 220 21.44 -4.11 5.15
C ILE A 220 21.93 -5.46 4.63
N ALA A 221 21.50 -5.84 3.42
CA ALA A 221 21.92 -7.07 2.78
C ALA A 221 23.42 -7.06 2.49
N LEU A 222 24.17 -7.93 3.17
CA LEU A 222 25.59 -8.16 2.94
C LEU A 222 25.82 -9.09 1.75
N GLY A 223 24.95 -10.08 1.55
CA GLY A 223 25.00 -10.98 0.40
C GLY A 223 24.02 -12.13 0.50
N LEU A 224 23.90 -12.87 -0.60
CA LEU A 224 23.11 -14.11 -0.68
C LEU A 224 24.06 -15.31 -0.69
N VAL A 225 23.82 -16.24 0.23
CA VAL A 225 24.53 -17.52 0.34
C VAL A 225 23.51 -18.65 0.44
N TYR A 226 23.99 -19.87 0.63
CA TYR A 226 23.14 -21.04 0.83
C TYR A 226 23.51 -21.70 2.13
N SER A 227 22.52 -22.21 2.86
CA SER A 227 22.72 -22.96 4.10
C SER A 227 22.16 -24.38 3.97
N SER A 228 22.71 -25.29 4.76
CA SER A 228 22.15 -26.61 5.02
C SER A 228 21.81 -26.70 6.51
N GLU A 229 21.04 -27.71 6.92
CA GLU A 229 20.83 -28.01 8.35
C GLU A 229 22.16 -28.04 9.12
N LYS A 230 23.18 -28.69 8.54
CA LYS A 230 24.52 -28.76 9.12
C LYS A 230 25.18 -27.39 9.27
N SER A 231 25.04 -26.49 8.29
CA SER A 231 25.65 -25.17 8.38
C SER A 231 24.93 -24.25 9.37
N VAL A 232 23.61 -24.39 9.51
CA VAL A 232 22.83 -23.70 10.55
C VAL A 232 23.25 -24.18 11.94
N SER A 233 23.30 -25.50 12.15
CA SER A 233 23.74 -26.09 13.42
C SER A 233 25.17 -25.65 13.78
N GLU A 234 26.08 -25.66 12.80
CA GLU A 234 27.46 -25.23 13.01
C GLU A 234 27.58 -23.73 13.29
N SER A 235 26.73 -22.91 12.68
CA SER A 235 26.68 -21.46 12.95
C SER A 235 26.20 -21.17 14.37
N LEU A 236 25.16 -21.87 14.84
CA LEU A 236 24.66 -21.77 16.22
C LEU A 236 25.70 -22.25 17.24
N ARG A 237 26.45 -23.31 16.91
CA ARG A 237 27.49 -23.89 17.77
C ARG A 237 28.69 -22.96 17.91
N THR A 238 29.15 -22.38 16.80
CA THR A 238 30.37 -21.57 16.75
C THR A 238 30.12 -20.07 16.99
N GLY A 239 28.89 -19.60 16.82
CA GLY A 239 28.57 -18.18 16.81
C GLY A 239 29.17 -17.45 15.60
N ALA A 240 29.45 -18.16 14.51
CA ALA A 240 30.05 -17.61 13.29
C ALA A 240 29.13 -17.77 12.08
N GLY A 241 29.35 -16.97 11.03
CA GLY A 241 28.68 -17.15 9.75
C GLY A 241 29.21 -18.38 9.01
N VAL A 242 28.55 -19.53 9.17
CA VAL A 242 28.90 -20.79 8.51
C VAL A 242 27.81 -21.16 7.51
N TYR A 243 28.22 -21.34 6.25
CA TYR A 243 27.32 -21.55 5.12
C TYR A 243 27.64 -22.84 4.38
N GLN A 244 26.81 -23.23 3.43
CA GLN A 244 27.05 -24.34 2.53
C GLN A 244 27.66 -23.85 1.20
N SER A 245 28.89 -24.23 0.92
CA SER A 245 29.52 -24.06 -0.39
C SER A 245 29.19 -25.23 -1.31
N ARG A 246 28.70 -24.93 -2.52
CA ARG A 246 28.46 -25.91 -3.59
C ARG A 246 29.70 -26.72 -3.99
N LYS A 247 30.92 -26.23 -3.70
CA LYS A 247 32.18 -26.88 -4.09
C LYS A 247 32.98 -27.44 -2.91
N ARG A 248 32.80 -26.91 -1.70
CA ARG A 248 33.74 -27.14 -0.57
C ARG A 248 33.08 -27.69 0.70
N GLY A 249 31.77 -27.96 0.68
CA GLY A 249 31.06 -28.35 1.90
C GLY A 249 30.81 -27.13 2.80
N LEU A 250 30.96 -27.31 4.11
CA LEU A 250 30.81 -26.21 5.08
C LEU A 250 31.85 -25.11 4.85
N TRP A 251 31.38 -23.87 4.81
CA TRP A 251 32.16 -22.68 4.54
C TRP A 251 32.07 -21.69 5.70
N TYR A 252 33.16 -21.60 6.46
CA TYR A 252 33.34 -20.62 7.52
C TYR A 252 33.77 -19.29 6.89
N LYS A 253 32.88 -18.29 6.91
CA LYS A 253 33.14 -17.01 6.25
C LYS A 253 34.35 -16.31 6.86
N GLY A 254 35.30 -15.96 6.01
CA GLY A 254 36.48 -15.18 6.41
C GLY A 254 37.55 -15.95 7.18
N ALA A 255 37.41 -17.26 7.39
CA ALA A 255 38.38 -18.07 8.14
C ALA A 255 39.81 -17.97 7.56
N THR A 256 39.95 -17.79 6.24
CA THR A 256 41.25 -17.62 5.57
C THR A 256 41.62 -16.16 5.33
N SER A 257 40.64 -15.27 5.06
CA SER A 257 40.92 -13.86 4.71
C SER A 257 41.03 -12.92 5.91
N GLY A 258 40.51 -13.33 7.08
CA GLY A 258 40.33 -12.48 8.25
C GLY A 258 39.00 -11.72 8.29
N ASP A 259 38.23 -11.71 7.20
CA ASP A 259 36.93 -11.03 7.09
C ASP A 259 35.79 -11.87 7.68
N THR A 260 35.94 -12.18 8.96
CA THR A 260 35.10 -13.11 9.73
C THR A 260 33.73 -12.51 10.07
N GLN A 261 32.79 -13.37 10.44
CA GLN A 261 31.45 -12.99 10.83
C GLN A 261 31.14 -13.55 12.21
N GLU A 262 30.59 -12.69 13.06
CA GLU A 262 29.97 -13.09 14.32
C GLU A 262 28.46 -13.15 14.08
N LEU A 263 27.87 -14.32 14.33
CA LEU A 263 26.43 -14.50 14.24
C LEU A 263 25.75 -13.70 15.36
N ILE A 264 24.71 -12.96 15.02
CA ILE A 264 23.89 -12.19 15.98
C ILE A 264 22.53 -12.85 16.15
N LYS A 265 21.84 -13.16 15.04
CA LYS A 265 20.51 -13.76 15.06
C LYS A 265 20.23 -14.52 13.76
N ILE A 266 19.49 -15.62 13.87
CA ILE A 266 18.85 -16.31 12.75
C ILE A 266 17.36 -15.94 12.74
N GLY A 267 16.84 -15.60 11.57
CA GLY A 267 15.43 -15.37 11.32
C GLY A 267 14.98 -16.05 10.02
N PHE A 268 13.70 -15.93 9.72
CA PHE A 268 13.05 -16.54 8.56
C PHE A 268 12.08 -15.53 7.96
N ASP A 269 11.77 -15.65 6.67
CA ASP A 269 10.71 -14.86 6.04
C ASP A 269 9.31 -15.43 6.36
N CYS A 270 8.28 -14.88 5.71
CA CYS A 270 6.88 -15.12 6.09
C CYS A 270 6.36 -16.50 5.70
N ASP A 271 6.86 -17.05 4.60
CA ASP A 271 6.58 -18.38 4.04
C ASP A 271 7.67 -19.39 4.39
N GLN A 272 8.75 -18.97 5.04
CA GLN A 272 9.81 -19.82 5.60
C GLN A 272 10.61 -20.56 4.53
N ASP A 273 10.76 -19.98 3.34
CA ASP A 273 11.61 -20.51 2.28
C ASP A 273 13.01 -19.86 2.23
N CYS A 274 13.22 -18.78 2.99
CA CYS A 274 14.49 -18.07 3.10
C CYS A 274 14.95 -17.90 4.55
N VAL A 275 16.20 -18.26 4.81
CA VAL A 275 16.84 -18.06 6.11
C VAL A 275 17.55 -16.70 6.13
N ARG A 276 17.36 -15.91 7.18
CA ARG A 276 18.06 -14.64 7.37
C ARG A 276 19.11 -14.76 8.46
N PHE A 277 20.38 -14.55 8.11
CA PHE A 277 21.47 -14.45 9.08
C PHE A 277 21.79 -12.99 9.33
N VAL A 278 21.50 -12.52 10.55
CA VAL A 278 21.99 -11.23 11.04
C VAL A 278 23.38 -11.46 11.62
N VAL A 279 24.39 -10.78 11.07
CA VAL A 279 25.78 -10.97 11.46
C VAL A 279 26.47 -9.64 11.67
N ARG A 280 27.44 -9.62 12.59
CA ARG A 280 28.41 -8.55 12.70
C ARG A 280 29.62 -8.90 11.85
N GLN A 281 29.80 -8.19 10.75
CA GLN A 281 30.92 -8.36 9.84
C GLN A 281 32.19 -7.74 10.43
N LYS A 282 33.26 -8.52 10.56
CA LYS A 282 34.61 -8.07 10.94
C LYS A 282 35.52 -8.06 9.71
N GLY A 283 36.53 -7.19 9.70
CA GLY A 283 37.46 -7.04 8.57
C GLY A 283 36.99 -6.05 7.50
N LYS A 284 37.41 -6.25 6.26
CA LYS A 284 37.21 -5.34 5.13
C LYS A 284 35.79 -5.35 4.57
N GLY A 285 35.10 -6.48 4.63
CA GLY A 285 33.72 -6.59 4.15
C GLY A 285 33.26 -8.02 3.87
N PHE A 286 32.01 -8.14 3.45
CA PHE A 286 31.42 -9.43 3.11
C PHE A 286 31.99 -10.00 1.81
N CYS A 287 32.14 -9.17 0.78
CA CYS A 287 32.42 -9.62 -0.58
C CYS A 287 33.90 -10.01 -0.76
N HIS A 288 34.15 -11.00 -1.61
CA HIS A 288 35.51 -11.39 -2.02
C HIS A 288 36.25 -10.29 -2.80
N LEU A 289 35.53 -9.29 -3.32
CA LEU A 289 36.10 -8.09 -3.95
C LEU A 289 36.53 -7.03 -2.94
N SER A 290 36.55 -7.35 -1.64
CA SER A 290 36.87 -6.41 -0.55
C SER A 290 35.92 -5.21 -0.45
N THR A 291 34.67 -5.36 -0.91
CA THR A 291 33.58 -4.41 -0.68
C THR A 291 32.77 -4.80 0.56
N ALA A 292 32.16 -3.81 1.19
CA ALA A 292 31.31 -3.98 2.37
C ALA A 292 30.26 -5.08 2.19
N THR A 293 29.55 -5.06 1.06
CA THR A 293 28.49 -6.02 0.69
C THR A 293 28.75 -6.58 -0.72
N CYS A 294 28.06 -7.65 -1.09
CA CYS A 294 27.99 -8.14 -2.47
C CYS A 294 27.30 -7.16 -3.44
N PHE A 295 26.58 -6.16 -2.92
CA PHE A 295 25.82 -5.18 -3.68
C PHE A 295 26.49 -3.80 -3.74
N GLY A 296 27.67 -3.65 -3.14
CA GLY A 296 28.45 -2.42 -3.13
C GLY A 296 28.84 -1.95 -1.72
N GLU A 297 29.14 -0.65 -1.62
CA GLU A 297 29.49 0.03 -0.37
C GLU A 297 28.25 0.38 0.45
N TYR A 298 28.44 0.61 1.75
CA TYR A 298 27.39 1.22 2.57
C TYR A 298 27.03 2.62 2.05
N SER A 299 25.78 3.04 2.25
CA SER A 299 25.26 4.37 1.93
C SER A 299 24.63 5.04 3.15
N GLY A 300 24.31 6.34 3.03
CA GLY A 300 23.62 7.11 4.08
C GLY A 300 24.30 7.06 5.47
N LEU A 301 23.50 6.89 6.52
CA LEU A 301 23.95 6.90 7.91
C LEU A 301 24.91 5.73 8.25
N SER A 302 24.78 4.57 7.60
CA SER A 302 25.73 3.45 7.79
C SER A 302 27.12 3.81 7.31
N ARG A 303 27.21 4.42 6.11
CA ARG A 303 28.48 4.89 5.56
C ARG A 303 29.09 5.96 6.46
N LEU A 304 28.25 6.84 6.98
CA LEU A 304 28.67 7.91 7.87
C LEU A 304 29.24 7.35 9.19
N GLN A 305 28.53 6.42 9.87
CA GLN A 305 29.02 5.74 11.08
C GLN A 305 30.41 5.15 10.85
N GLN A 306 30.60 4.39 9.77
CA GLN A 306 31.90 3.76 9.47
C GLN A 306 32.99 4.78 9.17
N THR A 307 32.63 5.86 8.47
CA THR A 307 33.55 6.95 8.18
C THR A 307 34.00 7.63 9.49
N LEU A 308 33.07 7.88 10.40
CA LEU A 308 33.34 8.48 11.72
C LEU A 308 34.19 7.55 12.60
N GLN A 309 33.87 6.25 12.66
CA GLN A 309 34.66 5.25 13.40
C GLN A 309 36.10 5.14 12.86
N LYS A 310 36.26 5.06 11.53
CA LYS A 310 37.59 5.07 10.88
C LYS A 310 38.35 6.35 11.23
N ARG A 311 37.69 7.51 11.09
CA ARG A 311 38.25 8.81 11.45
C ARG A 311 38.66 8.89 12.93
N LYS A 312 37.88 8.34 13.86
CA LYS A 312 38.24 8.29 15.28
C LYS A 312 39.54 7.50 15.51
N ALA A 313 39.73 6.41 14.76
CA ALA A 313 40.91 5.56 14.89
C ALA A 313 42.16 6.11 14.17
N SER A 314 41.99 6.91 13.10
CA SER A 314 43.10 7.33 12.22
C SER A 314 43.31 8.84 12.09
N ALA A 315 42.53 9.67 12.79
CA ALA A 315 42.64 11.13 12.69
C ALA A 315 44.03 11.60 13.17
N PRO A 316 44.78 12.37 12.35
CA PRO A 316 46.05 12.96 12.78
C PRO A 316 45.86 13.85 14.00
N GLU A 317 46.84 13.81 14.91
CA GLU A 317 46.88 14.66 16.10
C GLU A 317 46.79 16.14 15.70
N GLY A 318 45.85 16.88 16.31
CA GLY A 318 45.59 18.30 15.99
C GLY A 318 44.62 18.57 14.82
N SER A 319 44.18 17.56 14.06
CA SER A 319 43.19 17.76 12.99
C SER A 319 41.81 18.20 13.51
N TYR A 320 41.00 18.87 12.68
CA TYR A 320 39.62 19.26 13.03
C TYR A 320 38.79 18.06 13.52
N THR A 321 38.91 16.93 12.82
CA THR A 321 38.27 15.67 13.18
C THR A 321 38.73 15.14 14.54
N ALA A 322 40.03 15.23 14.86
CA ALA A 322 40.54 14.85 16.19
C ALA A 322 40.00 15.78 17.29
N ARG A 323 39.87 17.09 17.00
CA ARG A 323 39.28 18.06 17.93
C ARG A 323 37.80 17.78 18.21
N LEU A 324 37.02 17.38 17.22
CA LEU A 324 35.61 17.00 17.42
C LEU A 324 35.46 15.83 18.42
N TYR A 325 36.41 14.90 18.48
CA TYR A 325 36.38 13.79 19.44
C TYR A 325 36.97 14.13 20.82
N ASN A 326 37.92 15.07 20.88
CA ASN A 326 38.70 15.36 22.09
C ASN A 326 38.26 16.64 22.82
N ASP A 327 37.44 17.50 22.20
CA ASP A 327 36.90 18.72 22.79
C ASP A 327 35.35 18.65 22.88
N PRO A 328 34.79 18.21 24.02
CA PRO A 328 33.35 18.11 24.20
C PRO A 328 32.62 19.45 24.07
N LYS A 329 33.28 20.58 24.37
CA LYS A 329 32.66 21.91 24.27
C LYS A 329 32.52 22.33 22.82
N LEU A 330 33.54 22.07 21.99
CA LEU A 330 33.48 22.31 20.56
C LEU A 330 32.36 21.48 19.91
N LEU A 331 32.30 20.19 20.19
CA LEU A 331 31.27 19.32 19.63
C LEU A 331 29.86 19.73 20.09
N GLN A 332 29.70 20.12 21.36
CA GLN A 332 28.44 20.65 21.86
C GLN A 332 28.03 21.93 21.13
N ALA A 333 28.98 22.86 20.92
CA ALA A 333 28.70 24.10 20.20
C ALA A 333 28.23 23.81 18.77
N LYS A 334 28.93 22.94 18.03
CA LYS A 334 28.51 22.52 16.68
C LYS A 334 27.13 21.88 16.67
N ILE A 335 26.82 20.96 17.59
CA ILE A 335 25.48 20.36 17.67
C ILE A 335 24.39 21.41 17.89
N MET A 336 24.65 22.42 18.72
CA MET A 336 23.69 23.48 18.99
C MET A 336 23.55 24.45 17.82
N GLU A 337 24.64 24.71 17.09
CA GLU A 337 24.68 25.50 15.85
C GLU A 337 23.79 24.84 14.79
N GLU A 338 24.08 23.59 14.40
CA GLU A 338 23.27 22.91 13.37
C GLU A 338 21.81 22.67 13.83
N ALA A 339 21.57 22.47 15.13
CA ALA A 339 20.21 22.36 15.64
C ALA A 339 19.44 23.68 15.53
N ASN A 340 20.13 24.81 15.69
CA ASN A 340 19.55 26.14 15.50
C ASN A 340 19.33 26.41 14.01
N GLU A 341 20.31 26.11 13.17
CA GLU A 341 20.20 26.24 11.71
C GLU A 341 19.06 25.37 11.17
N LEU A 342 18.89 24.13 11.65
CA LEU A 342 17.73 23.29 11.32
C LEU A 342 16.40 23.90 11.79
N CYS A 343 16.38 24.61 12.92
CA CYS A 343 15.16 25.29 13.38
C CYS A 343 14.87 26.57 12.57
N GLU A 344 15.89 27.21 12.02
CA GLU A 344 15.79 28.39 11.18
C GLU A 344 15.57 28.04 9.69
N ALA A 345 15.88 26.80 9.30
CA ALA A 345 15.67 26.28 7.96
C ALA A 345 14.17 26.23 7.61
N THR A 346 13.83 26.82 6.47
CA THR A 346 12.44 26.97 6.01
C THR A 346 12.17 26.28 4.67
N THR A 347 13.22 26.09 3.86
CA THR A 347 13.15 25.35 2.60
C THR A 347 13.34 23.85 2.85
N LYS A 348 12.85 22.99 1.96
CA LYS A 348 13.03 21.54 2.07
C LYS A 348 14.51 21.15 1.97
N GLU A 349 15.26 21.85 1.13
CA GLU A 349 16.67 21.61 0.87
C GLU A 349 17.53 21.99 2.07
N ASP A 350 17.29 23.16 2.68
CA ASP A 350 17.99 23.58 3.91
C ASP A 350 17.60 22.68 5.06
N VAL A 351 16.31 22.34 5.22
CA VAL A 351 15.90 21.37 6.25
C VAL A 351 16.61 20.04 6.04
N ALA A 352 16.78 19.56 4.79
CA ALA A 352 17.51 18.34 4.52
C ALA A 352 19.02 18.47 4.77
N TRP A 353 19.64 19.59 4.44
CA TRP A 353 21.06 19.88 4.67
C TRP A 353 21.38 20.07 6.14
N GLU A 354 20.68 20.98 6.82
CA GLU A 354 20.86 21.24 8.24
C GLU A 354 20.50 20.02 9.08
N ALA A 355 19.50 19.22 8.67
CA ALA A 355 19.25 17.93 9.30
C ALA A 355 20.39 16.94 9.06
N ALA A 356 20.99 16.91 7.87
CA ALA A 356 22.13 16.05 7.59
C ALA A 356 23.36 16.44 8.43
N ASP A 357 23.62 17.73 8.62
CA ASP A 357 24.73 18.21 9.44
C ASP A 357 24.47 18.01 10.93
N LEU A 358 23.24 18.25 11.40
CA LEU A 358 22.83 17.89 12.75
C LEU A 358 23.00 16.38 13.00
N LEU A 359 22.60 15.53 12.05
CA LEU A 359 22.80 14.07 12.12
C LEU A 359 24.29 13.73 12.11
N TYR A 360 25.13 14.45 11.38
CA TYR A 360 26.59 14.27 11.38
C TYR A 360 27.20 14.51 12.76
N PHE A 361 26.91 15.65 13.40
CA PHE A 361 27.49 15.95 14.71
C PHE A 361 26.85 15.15 15.84
N ALA A 362 25.54 14.85 15.74
CA ALA A 362 24.88 13.93 16.66
C ALA A 362 25.52 12.53 16.60
N LEU A 363 25.75 11.99 15.40
CA LEU A 363 26.39 10.69 15.24
C LEU A 363 27.88 10.73 15.62
N THR A 364 28.57 11.86 15.41
CA THR A 364 29.94 12.08 15.92
C THR A 364 29.98 11.97 17.43
N LYS A 365 29.00 12.56 18.13
CA LYS A 365 28.86 12.43 19.60
C LYS A 365 28.57 11.00 20.03
N CYS A 366 27.70 10.28 19.31
CA CYS A 366 27.44 8.86 19.56
C CYS A 366 28.75 8.06 19.45
N VAL A 367 29.46 8.18 18.32
CA VAL A 367 30.74 7.48 18.08
C VAL A 367 31.81 7.88 19.10
N ALA A 368 31.85 9.14 19.55
CA ALA A 368 32.73 9.58 20.63
C ALA A 368 32.46 8.81 21.93
N ALA A 369 31.18 8.69 22.30
CA ALA A 369 30.69 7.98 23.48
C ALA A 369 30.68 6.45 23.35
N GLY A 370 31.03 5.91 22.17
CA GLY A 370 30.98 4.47 21.89
C GLY A 370 29.58 3.93 21.59
N VAL A 371 28.62 4.82 21.34
CA VAL A 371 27.24 4.48 20.95
C VAL A 371 27.15 4.31 19.45
N THR A 372 26.54 3.21 19.01
CA THR A 372 26.33 2.90 17.59
C THR A 372 24.93 3.29 17.10
N LEU A 373 24.75 3.39 15.78
CA LEU A 373 23.48 3.70 15.13
C LEU A 373 22.45 2.59 15.39
N GLU A 374 22.92 1.35 15.48
CA GLU A 374 22.11 0.20 15.88
C GLU A 374 21.49 0.42 17.27
N GLU A 375 22.26 0.92 18.24
CA GLU A 375 21.77 1.24 19.59
C GLU A 375 20.80 2.44 19.59
N VAL A 376 21.02 3.41 18.71
CA VAL A 376 20.10 4.55 18.51
C VAL A 376 18.76 4.06 17.96
N GLU A 377 18.78 3.23 16.91
CA GLU A 377 17.57 2.66 16.29
C GLU A 377 16.81 1.78 17.28
N GLN A 378 17.49 0.94 18.05
CA GLN A 378 16.87 0.16 19.13
C GLN A 378 16.19 1.05 20.18
N ASN A 379 16.76 2.20 20.50
CA ASN A 379 16.14 3.16 21.43
C ASN A 379 14.89 3.83 20.83
N LEU A 380 14.88 4.08 19.52
CA LEU A 380 13.71 4.60 18.80
C LEU A 380 12.59 3.56 18.75
N ASP A 381 12.92 2.31 18.43
CA ASP A 381 11.98 1.20 18.41
C ASP A 381 11.34 0.99 19.79
N ALA A 382 12.15 0.99 20.86
CA ALA A 382 11.67 0.86 22.23
C ALA A 382 10.73 2.02 22.65
N LYS A 383 10.94 3.23 22.15
CA LYS A 383 10.04 4.38 22.40
C LYS A 383 8.70 4.22 21.72
N ASN A 384 8.65 3.59 20.55
CA ASN A 384 7.41 3.34 19.81
C ASN A 384 6.51 2.32 20.52
N LEU A 385 7.09 1.42 21.32
CA LEU A 385 6.38 0.38 22.07
C LEU A 385 5.75 0.87 23.39
N LYS A 386 5.83 2.17 23.72
CA LYS A 386 5.26 2.69 24.97
C LYS A 386 3.75 2.87 24.88
N VAL A 387 3.03 2.20 25.76
CA VAL A 387 1.59 2.36 26.03
C VAL A 387 1.33 3.71 26.69
N LYS A 388 2.14 4.10 27.68
CA LYS A 388 2.03 5.43 28.31
C LYS A 388 2.85 6.46 27.53
N ARG A 389 2.17 7.32 26.76
CA ARG A 389 2.80 8.45 26.07
C ARG A 389 3.07 9.59 27.05
N ARG A 390 4.27 10.18 26.97
CA ARG A 390 4.59 11.40 27.72
C ARG A 390 3.81 12.57 27.10
N LYS A 391 3.23 13.43 27.94
CA LYS A 391 2.75 14.77 27.54
C LYS A 391 3.97 15.48 26.95
N GLY A 392 3.97 15.74 25.65
CA GLY A 392 5.15 16.17 24.87
C GLY A 392 5.60 17.60 25.17
N ASP A 393 5.51 18.04 26.42
CA ASP A 393 5.68 19.42 26.82
C ASP A 393 7.15 19.84 26.63
N ALA A 394 7.36 20.93 25.88
CA ALA A 394 8.65 21.58 25.77
C ALA A 394 9.07 22.09 27.16
N LYS A 395 10.22 21.65 27.66
CA LYS A 395 10.66 21.99 29.02
C LYS A 395 11.25 23.41 29.09
N GLY A 396 10.74 24.19 30.06
CA GLY A 396 11.32 25.38 30.70
C GLY A 396 12.13 26.37 29.84
N PRO A 397 13.47 26.25 29.74
CA PRO A 397 14.31 27.32 29.20
C PRO A 397 14.07 27.64 27.72
N TRP A 398 13.63 26.64 26.93
CA TRP A 398 13.44 26.76 25.48
C TRP A 398 12.02 27.18 25.12
N ALA A 399 11.02 26.69 25.86
CA ALA A 399 9.62 27.11 25.71
C ALA A 399 9.44 28.61 26.03
N ALA A 400 10.16 29.11 27.04
CA ALA A 400 10.16 30.53 27.40
C ALA A 400 10.86 31.43 26.35
N LYS A 401 11.88 30.91 25.65
CA LYS A 401 12.62 31.64 24.61
C LYS A 401 11.84 31.78 23.30
N LEU A 402 10.94 30.83 23.02
CA LEU A 402 10.13 30.74 21.80
C LEU A 402 8.65 31.09 22.01
N SER A 403 8.28 31.61 23.18
CA SER A 403 6.90 32.03 23.51
C SER A 403 5.85 30.91 23.48
N VAL A 404 6.24 29.66 23.75
CA VAL A 404 5.32 28.52 23.78
C VAL A 404 4.79 28.34 25.21
N SER A 405 3.51 28.67 25.45
CA SER A 405 2.85 28.45 26.75
C SER A 405 2.54 26.97 26.99
N ALA A 406 2.77 26.47 28.21
CA ALA A 406 2.34 25.13 28.62
C ALA A 406 0.80 25.03 28.68
N PRO A 407 0.15 23.98 28.13
CA PRO A 407 -1.31 23.88 28.14
C PRO A 407 -1.85 23.47 29.53
N GLN A 408 -2.80 24.26 30.05
CA GLN A 408 -3.74 23.85 31.10
C GLN A 408 -4.80 22.88 30.53
N ASP A 409 -5.40 22.10 31.42
CA ASP A 409 -6.10 20.82 31.23
C ASP A 409 -7.29 20.77 30.25
N GLU A 410 -7.61 19.51 29.89
CA GLU A 410 -8.72 18.96 29.08
C GLU A 410 -8.66 19.09 27.55
N VAL A 411 -8.22 18.01 26.89
CA VAL A 411 -8.40 17.80 25.45
C VAL A 411 -9.87 17.39 25.20
N LYS A 412 -10.68 18.36 24.76
CA LYS A 412 -11.98 18.11 24.12
C LYS A 412 -11.77 17.99 22.61
N GLU A 413 -12.46 17.01 22.01
CA GLU A 413 -12.59 16.84 20.55
C GLU A 413 -12.93 18.17 19.88
N ALA A 414 -12.12 18.54 18.88
CA ALA A 414 -12.37 19.73 18.07
C ALA A 414 -13.32 19.37 16.92
N ALA A 415 -14.55 19.89 17.00
CA ALA A 415 -15.47 19.99 15.89
C ALA A 415 -14.89 20.90 14.79
N SER A 416 -15.19 20.56 13.54
CA SER A 416 -14.82 21.30 12.33
C SER A 416 -15.58 22.62 12.23
N VAL A 417 -14.96 23.70 12.68
CA VAL A 417 -15.35 25.08 12.33
C VAL A 417 -14.40 25.58 11.24
N PRO A 418 -14.90 26.21 10.16
CA PRO A 418 -14.03 26.72 9.09
C PRO A 418 -13.10 27.82 9.63
N LYS A 419 -11.81 27.75 9.26
CA LYS A 419 -10.77 28.70 9.70
C LYS A 419 -11.07 30.13 9.24
N ALA A 420 -10.80 31.08 10.14
CA ALA A 420 -10.86 32.52 9.86
C ALA A 420 -9.73 32.95 8.89
N ARG A 421 -10.00 34.01 8.13
CA ARG A 421 -9.21 34.56 7.02
C ARG A 421 -7.84 35.17 7.40
N SER A 422 -7.29 34.89 8.58
CA SER A 422 -6.08 35.56 9.10
C SER A 422 -5.18 34.70 10.00
N ASP A 423 -5.10 33.39 9.76
CA ASP A 423 -4.21 32.46 10.48
C ASP A 423 -3.20 31.83 9.49
N PRO A 424 -1.90 32.19 9.52
CA PRO A 424 -0.93 31.68 8.57
C PRO A 424 -0.49 30.28 9.02
N ALA A 425 -1.14 29.26 8.47
CA ALA A 425 -0.66 27.88 8.57
C ALA A 425 0.74 27.81 7.90
N GLY A 426 1.71 27.27 8.64
CA GLY A 426 3.14 27.27 8.31
C GLY A 426 3.44 26.93 6.86
N THR A 427 3.88 27.95 6.12
CA THR A 427 4.34 27.88 4.74
C THR A 427 5.69 27.17 4.68
N ILE A 428 5.81 26.17 3.81
CA ILE A 428 7.12 25.78 3.27
C ILE A 428 7.56 26.99 2.43
N ASP A 429 8.44 27.84 2.95
CA ASP A 429 8.95 28.97 2.17
C ASP A 429 9.90 28.42 1.11
N GLY A 430 9.40 28.28 -0.12
CA GLY A 430 10.13 27.74 -1.25
C GLY A 430 9.26 27.83 -2.48
N ARG A 431 9.87 28.29 -3.58
CA ARG A 431 9.19 28.52 -4.85
C ARG A 431 8.62 27.19 -5.38
N ILE A 432 7.34 27.18 -5.73
CA ILE A 432 6.66 26.02 -6.32
C ILE A 432 6.96 26.00 -7.81
N GLU A 433 7.87 25.13 -8.24
CA GLU A 433 8.29 25.03 -9.64
C GLU A 433 8.41 23.58 -10.14
N MET A 434 8.14 23.39 -11.43
CA MET A 434 8.26 22.10 -12.12
C MET A 434 9.68 21.91 -12.66
N ARG A 435 10.14 20.65 -12.73
CA ARG A 435 11.47 20.34 -13.29
C ARG A 435 11.46 20.58 -14.80
N ARG A 436 12.46 21.32 -15.30
CA ARG A 436 12.59 21.68 -16.71
C ARG A 436 13.57 20.78 -17.45
N PHE A 437 13.18 20.32 -18.64
CA PHE A 437 14.04 19.58 -19.57
C PHE A 437 13.96 20.21 -20.95
N ASN A 438 15.07 20.21 -21.69
CA ASN A 438 15.13 20.72 -23.07
C ASN A 438 15.50 19.56 -24.01
N THR A 439 14.61 19.22 -24.93
CA THR A 439 14.78 18.05 -25.81
C THR A 439 15.91 18.23 -26.82
N ALA A 440 16.35 19.46 -27.08
CA ALA A 440 17.50 19.74 -27.94
C ALA A 440 18.85 19.42 -27.28
N THR A 441 18.92 19.42 -25.93
CA THR A 441 20.17 19.25 -25.18
C THR A 441 20.22 17.97 -24.36
N GLU A 442 19.07 17.45 -23.93
CA GLU A 442 18.97 16.26 -23.08
C GLU A 442 18.89 14.97 -23.91
N PRO A 443 19.51 13.85 -23.47
CA PRO A 443 19.31 12.55 -24.10
C PRO A 443 17.85 12.09 -23.99
N ASN A 444 17.34 11.44 -25.04
CA ASN A 444 15.97 10.92 -25.07
C ASN A 444 15.66 9.97 -23.89
N SER A 445 16.64 9.21 -23.38
CA SER A 445 16.46 8.37 -22.20
C SER A 445 16.14 9.16 -20.93
N VAL A 446 16.69 10.37 -20.78
CA VAL A 446 16.39 11.27 -19.65
C VAL A 446 14.98 11.81 -19.76
N ILE A 447 14.55 12.21 -20.97
CA ILE A 447 13.18 12.68 -21.23
C ILE A 447 12.15 11.57 -20.94
N GLN A 448 12.43 10.34 -21.40
CA GLN A 448 11.55 9.20 -21.15
C GLN A 448 11.45 8.88 -19.65
N GLU A 449 12.55 9.00 -18.90
CA GLU A 449 12.52 8.81 -17.45
C GLU A 449 11.73 9.92 -16.75
N ALA A 450 11.89 11.17 -17.17
CA ALA A 450 11.19 12.32 -16.61
C ALA A 450 9.66 12.27 -16.84
N LEU A 451 9.24 11.68 -17.97
CA LEU A 451 7.83 11.46 -18.32
C LEU A 451 7.23 10.20 -17.68
N LYS A 452 7.98 9.43 -16.88
CA LYS A 452 7.38 8.34 -16.12
C LYS A 452 6.45 8.91 -15.05
N ARG A 453 5.30 8.27 -14.92
CA ARG A 453 4.31 8.57 -13.89
C ARG A 453 4.81 8.11 -12.52
N PRO A 454 4.40 8.78 -11.44
CA PRO A 454 4.80 8.39 -10.08
C PRO A 454 4.43 6.92 -9.78
N SER A 455 5.36 6.18 -9.18
CA SER A 455 5.20 4.74 -8.91
C SER A 455 4.14 4.48 -7.85
N GLN A 456 3.24 3.53 -8.14
CA GLN A 456 2.27 3.06 -7.16
C GLN A 456 2.91 2.15 -6.11
N ARG A 457 2.20 1.95 -4.99
CA ARG A 457 2.53 0.90 -4.01
C ARG A 457 2.61 -0.46 -4.72
N SER A 458 3.39 -1.41 -4.19
CA SER A 458 3.54 -2.72 -4.84
C SER A 458 2.18 -3.39 -5.06
N SER A 459 1.91 -3.83 -6.29
CA SER A 459 0.65 -4.46 -6.71
C SER A 459 0.22 -5.57 -5.76
N GLU A 460 1.17 -6.40 -5.31
CA GLU A 460 0.94 -7.47 -4.33
C GLU A 460 0.35 -6.99 -3.01
N LYS A 461 0.80 -5.84 -2.47
CA LYS A 461 0.25 -5.29 -1.23
C LYS A 461 -1.18 -4.80 -1.40
N ILE A 462 -1.51 -4.20 -2.53
CA ILE A 462 -2.88 -3.75 -2.82
C ILE A 462 -3.79 -4.97 -2.96
N MET A 463 -3.36 -5.98 -3.71
CA MET A 463 -4.13 -7.22 -3.90
C MET A 463 -4.32 -8.00 -2.61
N GLY A 464 -3.31 -8.04 -1.73
CA GLY A 464 -3.42 -8.64 -0.39
C GLY A 464 -4.44 -7.96 0.53
N ILE A 465 -4.81 -6.70 0.26
CA ILE A 465 -5.88 -5.98 0.96
C ILE A 465 -7.23 -6.18 0.28
N VAL A 466 -7.26 -6.14 -1.06
CA VAL A 466 -8.51 -6.16 -1.84
C VAL A 466 -9.14 -7.54 -1.90
N ASN A 467 -8.34 -8.60 -2.08
CA ASN A 467 -8.86 -9.96 -2.25
C ASN A 467 -9.65 -10.46 -1.03
N PRO A 468 -9.19 -10.26 0.23
CA PRO A 468 -9.97 -10.65 1.41
C PRO A 468 -11.32 -9.91 1.49
N ILE A 469 -11.35 -8.61 1.17
CA ILE A 469 -12.60 -7.83 1.17
C ILE A 469 -13.58 -8.41 0.16
N ILE A 470 -13.12 -8.72 -1.06
CA ILE A 470 -13.96 -9.33 -2.10
C ILE A 470 -14.51 -10.69 -1.64
N ALA A 471 -13.65 -11.54 -1.07
CA ALA A 471 -14.04 -12.85 -0.56
C ALA A 471 -15.12 -12.74 0.54
N ASP A 472 -14.95 -11.80 1.46
CA ASP A 472 -15.92 -11.53 2.52
C ASP A 472 -17.27 -11.08 2.00
N ILE A 473 -17.31 -10.14 1.04
CA ILE A 473 -18.58 -9.69 0.46
C ILE A 473 -19.30 -10.86 -0.21
N ARG A 474 -18.58 -11.74 -0.91
CA ARG A 474 -19.17 -12.93 -1.54
C ARG A 474 -19.75 -13.90 -0.52
N ALA A 475 -19.08 -14.08 0.61
CA ALA A 475 -19.47 -15.05 1.62
C ALA A 475 -20.59 -14.54 2.54
N ARG A 476 -20.59 -13.25 2.86
CA ARG A 476 -21.39 -12.67 3.96
C ARG A 476 -22.33 -11.53 3.52
N GLY A 477 -22.33 -11.16 2.24
CA GLY A 477 -23.29 -10.20 1.68
C GLY A 477 -23.31 -8.85 2.41
N ASP A 478 -24.51 -8.35 2.69
CA ASP A 478 -24.77 -7.05 3.33
C ASP A 478 -24.02 -6.88 4.65
N ALA A 479 -23.87 -7.95 5.43
CA ALA A 479 -23.21 -7.90 6.73
C ALA A 479 -21.74 -7.47 6.60
N ALA A 480 -21.02 -8.00 5.61
CA ALA A 480 -19.64 -7.60 5.35
C ALA A 480 -19.57 -6.18 4.77
N VAL A 481 -20.52 -5.78 3.90
CA VAL A 481 -20.56 -4.41 3.37
C VAL A 481 -20.69 -3.40 4.51
N LEU A 482 -21.61 -3.64 5.45
CA LEU A 482 -21.81 -2.79 6.63
C LEU A 482 -20.58 -2.79 7.54
N GLU A 483 -19.98 -3.95 7.81
CA GLU A 483 -18.78 -4.06 8.64
C GLU A 483 -17.61 -3.22 8.08
N TYR A 484 -17.33 -3.35 6.78
CA TYR A 484 -16.29 -2.55 6.14
C TYR A 484 -16.65 -1.07 6.10
N THR A 485 -17.93 -0.72 5.94
CA THR A 485 -18.40 0.67 5.97
C THR A 485 -18.25 1.30 7.36
N HIS A 486 -18.55 0.55 8.42
CA HIS A 486 -18.32 0.96 9.80
C HIS A 486 -16.83 1.13 10.09
N LYS A 487 -15.99 0.26 9.52
CA LYS A 487 -14.54 0.28 9.69
C LYS A 487 -13.89 1.47 8.99
N PHE A 488 -14.20 1.71 7.72
CA PHE A 488 -13.50 2.68 6.89
C PHE A 488 -14.16 4.07 6.91
N GLU A 489 -15.47 4.16 6.70
CA GLU A 489 -16.23 5.42 6.69
C GLU A 489 -16.71 5.86 8.08
N LYS A 490 -16.56 5.02 9.12
CA LYS A 490 -16.99 5.27 10.52
C LYS A 490 -18.49 5.43 10.72
N ALA A 491 -19.28 5.07 9.70
CA ALA A 491 -20.73 5.19 9.66
C ALA A 491 -21.46 4.10 10.47
N THR A 492 -21.15 3.97 11.77
CA THR A 492 -21.63 2.89 12.66
C THR A 492 -23.15 2.89 12.90
N SER A 493 -23.84 3.99 12.60
CA SER A 493 -25.30 4.11 12.66
C SER A 493 -26.03 3.43 11.51
N LEU A 494 -25.34 3.09 10.41
CA LEU A 494 -25.95 2.46 9.24
C LEU A 494 -26.33 1.01 9.52
N THR A 495 -27.61 0.71 9.30
CA THR A 495 -28.18 -0.64 9.44
C THR A 495 -28.52 -1.30 8.10
N SER A 496 -28.38 -0.56 6.99
CA SER A 496 -28.57 -1.07 5.64
C SER A 496 -27.49 -0.48 4.73
N PRO A 497 -26.85 -1.30 3.87
CA PRO A 497 -25.81 -0.82 2.96
C PRO A 497 -26.40 -0.12 1.72
N VAL A 498 -27.72 0.03 1.63
CA VAL A 498 -28.38 0.56 0.43
C VAL A 498 -29.53 1.51 0.78
N LEU A 499 -29.61 2.60 0.02
CA LEU A 499 -30.77 3.48 -0.05
C LEU A 499 -31.50 3.22 -1.37
N LYS A 500 -32.75 2.75 -1.31
CA LYS A 500 -33.54 2.39 -2.50
C LYS A 500 -34.48 3.52 -2.95
N ALA A 501 -34.74 3.61 -4.24
CA ALA A 501 -35.79 4.47 -4.78
C ALA A 501 -37.20 3.98 -4.37
N PRO A 502 -38.20 4.87 -4.27
CA PRO A 502 -38.14 6.31 -4.52
C PRO A 502 -37.39 7.06 -3.40
N PHE A 503 -36.48 7.96 -3.80
CA PHE A 503 -35.72 8.78 -2.84
C PHE A 503 -36.60 9.87 -2.24
N GLN A 504 -36.56 10.02 -0.92
CA GLN A 504 -37.38 10.99 -0.21
C GLN A 504 -36.91 12.43 -0.49
N GLN A 505 -37.86 13.36 -0.68
CA GLN A 505 -37.55 14.77 -0.95
C GLN A 505 -36.66 15.42 0.12
N ALA A 506 -36.81 15.01 1.39
CA ALA A 506 -36.00 15.52 2.49
C ALA A 506 -34.50 15.22 2.33
N LEU A 507 -34.14 14.17 1.58
CA LEU A 507 -32.75 13.80 1.28
C LEU A 507 -32.16 14.60 0.11
N MET A 508 -32.95 15.42 -0.57
CA MET A 508 -32.57 16.20 -1.75
C MET A 508 -32.69 17.71 -1.50
N ASN A 509 -32.57 18.14 -0.25
CA ASN A 509 -32.67 19.55 0.12
C ASN A 509 -31.40 20.29 -0.32
N LEU A 510 -31.51 21.08 -1.39
CA LEU A 510 -30.43 21.82 -2.03
C LEU A 510 -30.83 23.28 -2.24
N SER A 511 -29.85 24.17 -2.31
CA SER A 511 -30.12 25.57 -2.70
C SER A 511 -30.63 25.64 -4.15
N PRO A 512 -31.47 26.62 -4.50
CA PRO A 512 -31.90 26.84 -5.88
C PRO A 512 -30.73 27.00 -6.85
N GLU A 513 -29.63 27.63 -6.40
CA GLU A 513 -28.42 27.84 -7.19
C GLU A 513 -27.71 26.52 -7.52
N THR A 514 -27.57 25.64 -6.52
CA THR A 514 -26.98 24.29 -6.71
C THR A 514 -27.83 23.44 -7.64
N ILE A 515 -29.16 23.50 -7.50
CA ILE A 515 -30.09 22.79 -8.39
C ILE A 515 -29.92 23.29 -9.83
N ALA A 516 -29.91 24.61 -10.04
CA ALA A 516 -29.75 25.20 -11.36
C ALA A 516 -28.41 24.83 -12.01
N ALA A 517 -27.33 24.76 -11.23
CA ALA A 517 -26.01 24.31 -11.71
C ALA A 517 -26.04 22.85 -12.15
N ILE A 518 -26.52 21.93 -11.29
CA ILE A 518 -26.65 20.50 -11.60
C ILE A 518 -27.53 20.29 -12.84
N ASP A 519 -28.64 21.03 -12.95
CA ASP A 519 -29.58 20.91 -14.06
C ASP A 519 -28.98 21.38 -15.39
N THR A 520 -28.17 22.44 -15.35
CA THR A 520 -27.43 22.93 -16.51
C THR A 520 -26.41 21.89 -16.98
N SER A 521 -25.59 21.38 -16.07
CA SER A 521 -24.60 20.33 -16.36
C SER A 521 -25.28 19.06 -16.89
N PHE A 522 -26.36 18.61 -16.24
CA PHE A 522 -27.15 17.46 -16.66
C PHE A 522 -27.62 17.59 -18.11
N GLU A 523 -28.18 18.74 -18.49
CA GLU A 523 -28.72 18.95 -19.83
C GLU A 523 -27.61 18.98 -20.90
N ASN A 524 -26.46 19.60 -20.61
CA ASN A 524 -25.32 19.60 -21.53
C ASN A 524 -24.75 18.20 -21.74
N ILE A 525 -24.54 17.45 -20.65
CA ILE A 525 -24.06 16.05 -20.69
C ILE A 525 -25.06 15.18 -21.46
N ARG A 526 -26.37 15.34 -21.19
CA ARG A 526 -27.43 14.59 -21.88
C ARG A 526 -27.41 14.86 -23.38
N ARG A 527 -27.32 16.13 -23.79
CA ARG A 527 -27.27 16.53 -25.21
C ARG A 527 -26.07 15.91 -25.91
N PHE A 528 -24.88 16.02 -25.33
CA PHE A 528 -23.67 15.49 -25.93
C PHE A 528 -23.71 13.96 -26.07
N HIS A 529 -24.09 13.24 -25.01
CA HIS A 529 -24.14 11.78 -25.06
C HIS A 529 -25.30 11.25 -25.91
N ALA A 530 -26.45 11.93 -25.96
CA ALA A 530 -27.54 11.54 -26.86
C ALA A 530 -27.16 11.69 -28.34
N ALA A 531 -26.32 12.66 -28.68
CA ALA A 531 -25.84 12.86 -30.04
C ALA A 531 -24.88 11.74 -30.54
N GLN A 532 -24.34 10.92 -29.63
CA GLN A 532 -23.44 9.81 -29.96
C GLN A 532 -24.17 8.54 -30.43
N ALA A 533 -25.51 8.54 -30.47
CA ALA A 533 -26.27 7.36 -30.87
C ALA A 533 -26.01 6.96 -32.33
N ASP A 534 -25.47 5.75 -32.52
CA ASP A 534 -25.24 5.18 -33.85
C ASP A 534 -26.54 4.94 -34.62
N LYS A 535 -26.50 5.21 -35.93
CA LYS A 535 -27.52 4.70 -36.85
C LYS A 535 -27.31 3.18 -37.05
N PRO A 536 -28.37 2.37 -37.19
CA PRO A 536 -28.24 0.97 -37.55
C PRO A 536 -27.43 0.79 -38.84
N LEU A 537 -26.43 -0.09 -38.81
CA LEU A 537 -25.62 -0.43 -39.99
C LEU A 537 -26.32 -1.59 -40.72
N THR A 538 -26.54 -1.46 -42.02
CA THR A 538 -27.03 -2.54 -42.88
C THR A 538 -26.25 -2.52 -44.19
N VAL A 539 -25.67 -3.67 -44.55
CA VAL A 539 -24.82 -3.83 -45.73
C VAL A 539 -25.19 -5.13 -46.42
N GLU A 540 -25.53 -5.06 -47.70
CA GLU A 540 -25.59 -6.24 -48.56
C GLU A 540 -24.18 -6.52 -49.08
N THR A 541 -23.53 -7.57 -48.58
CA THR A 541 -22.14 -7.88 -48.92
C THR A 541 -22.00 -8.57 -50.27
N MET A 542 -23.06 -9.25 -50.70
CA MET A 542 -23.26 -9.80 -52.04
C MET A 542 -24.77 -10.02 -52.26
N PRO A 543 -25.25 -10.16 -53.51
CA PRO A 543 -26.68 -10.36 -53.78
C PRO A 543 -27.29 -11.46 -52.92
N GLY A 544 -28.30 -11.09 -52.13
CA GLY A 544 -29.02 -11.99 -51.23
C GLY A 544 -28.37 -12.25 -49.88
N VAL A 545 -27.25 -11.60 -49.55
CA VAL A 545 -26.56 -11.74 -48.24
C VAL A 545 -26.49 -10.37 -47.56
N VAL A 546 -27.40 -10.16 -46.59
CA VAL A 546 -27.52 -8.90 -45.86
C VAL A 546 -26.99 -9.06 -44.45
N CYS A 547 -26.00 -8.26 -44.08
CA CYS A 547 -25.43 -8.16 -42.75
C CYS A 547 -25.87 -6.84 -42.09
N SER A 548 -26.19 -6.88 -40.80
CA SER A 548 -26.55 -5.69 -40.04
C SER A 548 -25.89 -5.63 -38.66
N ARG A 549 -25.81 -4.44 -38.07
CA ARG A 549 -25.35 -4.19 -36.70
C ARG A 549 -26.31 -3.23 -36.00
N PHE A 550 -26.78 -3.61 -34.82
CA PHE A 550 -27.69 -2.79 -34.01
C PHE A 550 -27.26 -2.76 -32.53
N SER A 551 -27.53 -1.65 -31.85
CA SER A 551 -27.11 -1.45 -30.46
C SER A 551 -28.20 -1.87 -29.46
N ARG A 552 -27.78 -2.42 -28.33
CA ARG A 552 -28.64 -2.70 -27.16
C ARG A 552 -27.97 -2.23 -25.88
N PRO A 553 -28.69 -1.56 -24.96
CA PRO A 553 -28.11 -1.20 -23.67
C PRO A 553 -27.65 -2.43 -22.90
N ILE A 554 -26.61 -2.24 -22.09
CA ILE A 554 -26.30 -3.12 -20.97
C ILE A 554 -27.46 -2.98 -19.97
N GLU A 555 -27.99 -4.11 -19.50
CA GLU A 555 -29.24 -4.10 -18.75
C GLU A 555 -29.07 -3.49 -17.35
N ARG A 556 -27.97 -3.82 -16.68
CA ARG A 556 -27.68 -3.39 -15.30
C ARG A 556 -26.26 -2.83 -15.21
N VAL A 557 -26.13 -1.60 -14.75
CA VAL A 557 -24.83 -0.94 -14.57
C VAL A 557 -24.66 -0.42 -13.16
N GLY A 558 -23.44 -0.58 -12.63
CA GLY A 558 -23.00 -0.05 -11.35
C GLY A 558 -22.07 1.14 -11.57
N LEU A 559 -22.32 2.25 -10.89
CA LEU A 559 -21.62 3.51 -11.07
C LEU A 559 -20.94 3.88 -9.76
N TYR A 560 -19.62 3.74 -9.68
CA TYR A 560 -18.86 4.12 -8.51
C TYR A 560 -18.57 5.62 -8.54
N VAL A 561 -19.03 6.34 -7.52
CA VAL A 561 -18.83 7.77 -7.34
C VAL A 561 -17.96 7.98 -6.10
N PRO A 562 -16.70 8.45 -6.25
CA PRO A 562 -15.82 8.67 -5.11
C PRO A 562 -16.38 9.69 -4.12
N GLY A 563 -15.93 9.59 -2.87
CA GLY A 563 -16.26 10.54 -1.80
C GLY A 563 -15.20 10.54 -0.71
N GLY A 564 -15.54 11.06 0.48
CA GLY A 564 -14.62 11.24 1.60
C GLY A 564 -14.43 12.73 1.93
N THR A 565 -13.26 13.28 1.61
CA THR A 565 -12.93 14.69 1.88
C THR A 565 -13.58 15.68 0.91
N ALA A 566 -14.04 15.23 -0.26
CA ALA A 566 -14.76 16.02 -1.25
C ALA A 566 -16.03 15.32 -1.73
N VAL A 567 -17.03 16.12 -2.13
CA VAL A 567 -18.31 15.67 -2.68
C VAL A 567 -18.27 15.83 -4.21
N LEU A 568 -18.50 14.74 -4.96
CA LEU A 568 -18.34 14.72 -6.43
C LEU A 568 -19.67 14.44 -7.17
N PRO A 569 -20.62 15.39 -7.19
CA PRO A 569 -21.86 15.23 -7.94
C PRO A 569 -21.65 15.26 -9.46
N SER A 570 -20.54 15.85 -9.92
CA SER A 570 -20.10 15.80 -11.32
C SER A 570 -19.91 14.36 -11.78
N THR A 571 -19.21 13.52 -11.03
CA THR A 571 -19.03 12.10 -11.40
C THR A 571 -20.34 11.33 -11.43
N ALA A 572 -21.27 11.61 -10.51
CA ALA A 572 -22.60 11.02 -10.57
C ALA A 572 -23.34 11.39 -11.86
N LEU A 573 -23.21 12.64 -12.34
CA LEU A 573 -23.78 13.06 -13.62
C LEU A 573 -23.08 12.39 -14.81
N MET A 574 -21.74 12.42 -14.83
CA MET A 574 -20.92 11.89 -15.91
C MET A 574 -21.10 10.38 -16.10
N LEU A 575 -21.46 9.65 -15.06
CA LEU A 575 -21.79 8.22 -15.14
C LEU A 575 -23.29 7.98 -15.35
N GLY A 576 -24.14 8.64 -14.58
CA GLY A 576 -25.58 8.37 -14.57
C GLY A 576 -26.32 8.84 -15.82
N VAL A 577 -25.96 10.01 -16.36
CA VAL A 577 -26.62 10.58 -17.54
C VAL A 577 -26.44 9.70 -18.78
N PRO A 578 -25.23 9.26 -19.18
CA PRO A 578 -25.09 8.37 -20.33
C PRO A 578 -25.75 7.00 -20.12
N ALA A 579 -25.76 6.46 -18.89
CA ALA A 579 -26.50 5.23 -18.58
C ALA A 579 -28.01 5.38 -18.84
N MET A 580 -28.58 6.51 -18.39
CA MET A 580 -29.98 6.87 -18.63
C MET A 580 -30.25 7.05 -20.14
N VAL A 581 -29.39 7.78 -20.84
CA VAL A 581 -29.51 8.02 -22.29
C VAL A 581 -29.43 6.71 -23.10
N ALA A 582 -28.56 5.79 -22.71
CA ALA A 582 -28.46 4.47 -23.34
C ALA A 582 -29.73 3.61 -23.11
N GLY A 583 -30.50 3.90 -22.05
CA GLY A 583 -31.66 3.12 -21.66
C GLY A 583 -31.32 1.89 -20.81
N CYS A 584 -30.25 1.97 -20.00
CA CYS A 584 -29.96 0.95 -18.99
C CYS A 584 -31.15 0.81 -18.02
N LYS A 585 -31.65 -0.42 -17.80
CA LYS A 585 -32.86 -0.64 -17.00
C LYS A 585 -32.61 -0.53 -15.51
N THR A 586 -31.43 -0.96 -15.06
CA THR A 586 -31.03 -0.87 -13.65
C THR A 586 -29.74 -0.06 -13.56
N ILE A 587 -29.81 1.04 -12.83
CA ILE A 587 -28.67 1.89 -12.51
C ILE A 587 -28.49 1.85 -11.00
N VAL A 588 -27.35 1.33 -10.55
CA VAL A 588 -26.93 1.31 -9.15
C VAL A 588 -25.79 2.30 -8.98
N ILE A 589 -25.93 3.27 -8.09
CA ILE A 589 -24.83 4.18 -7.76
C ILE A 589 -24.19 3.69 -6.46
N ALA A 590 -22.87 3.73 -6.35
CA ALA A 590 -22.16 3.49 -5.09
C ALA A 590 -21.42 4.76 -4.68
N SER A 591 -21.57 5.19 -3.44
CA SER A 591 -20.85 6.35 -2.91
C SER A 591 -20.69 6.21 -1.39
N PRO A 592 -19.49 6.49 -0.84
CA PRO A 592 -19.27 6.35 0.60
C PRO A 592 -20.12 7.35 1.39
N PRO A 593 -20.78 6.90 2.47
CA PRO A 593 -21.52 7.78 3.36
C PRO A 593 -20.56 8.62 4.22
N ARG A 594 -21.10 9.65 4.86
CA ARG A 594 -20.42 10.37 5.94
C ARG A 594 -20.37 9.51 7.20
N ALA A 595 -19.54 9.90 8.16
CA ALA A 595 -19.40 9.19 9.44
C ALA A 595 -20.70 9.11 10.27
N ASP A 596 -21.68 9.98 10.03
CA ASP A 596 -23.01 9.92 10.65
C ASP A 596 -23.98 8.98 9.92
N GLY A 597 -23.56 8.35 8.82
CA GLY A 597 -24.36 7.48 7.96
C GLY A 597 -25.12 8.22 6.86
N SER A 598 -25.09 9.55 6.82
CA SER A 598 -25.77 10.33 5.79
C SER A 598 -25.04 10.29 4.45
N ILE A 599 -25.79 10.38 3.36
CA ILE A 599 -25.26 10.63 2.01
C ILE A 599 -25.55 12.07 1.60
N THR A 600 -24.71 12.66 0.76
CA THR A 600 -24.85 14.07 0.40
C THR A 600 -26.06 14.31 -0.52
N PRO A 601 -26.84 15.40 -0.31
CA PRO A 601 -28.08 15.61 -1.05
C PRO A 601 -27.90 15.75 -2.58
N GLU A 602 -26.74 16.23 -3.02
CA GLU A 602 -26.40 16.39 -4.44
C GLU A 602 -26.35 15.03 -5.15
N ILE A 603 -25.77 14.01 -4.51
CA ILE A 603 -25.71 12.64 -5.06
C ILE A 603 -27.11 12.04 -5.12
N VAL A 604 -27.94 12.24 -4.09
CA VAL A 604 -29.32 11.75 -4.07
C VAL A 604 -30.15 12.43 -5.16
N TYR A 605 -29.98 13.74 -5.36
CA TYR A 605 -30.68 14.51 -6.38
C TYR A 605 -30.28 14.06 -7.79
N VAL A 606 -28.99 13.82 -8.05
CA VAL A 606 -28.52 13.26 -9.32
C VAL A 606 -29.05 11.84 -9.53
N ALA A 607 -28.98 10.98 -8.52
CA ALA A 607 -29.52 9.62 -8.56
C ALA A 607 -31.01 9.60 -8.90
N HIS A 608 -31.78 10.54 -8.34
CA HIS A 608 -33.18 10.73 -8.69
C HIS A 608 -33.36 11.15 -10.16
N LYS A 609 -32.61 12.16 -10.64
CA LYS A 609 -32.71 12.65 -12.03
C LYS A 609 -32.40 11.57 -13.07
N VAL A 610 -31.39 10.73 -12.82
CA VAL A 610 -30.97 9.68 -13.77
C VAL A 610 -31.82 8.40 -13.65
N GLY A 611 -32.77 8.35 -12.72
CA GLY A 611 -33.62 7.18 -12.50
C GLY A 611 -32.88 6.00 -11.86
N ALA A 612 -31.91 6.26 -10.99
CA ALA A 612 -31.19 5.20 -10.28
C ALA A 612 -32.16 4.37 -9.42
N GLN A 613 -31.98 3.05 -9.45
CA GLN A 613 -32.74 2.11 -8.62
C GLN A 613 -32.37 2.25 -7.15
N SER A 614 -31.08 2.43 -6.88
CA SER A 614 -30.54 2.49 -5.52
C SER A 614 -29.17 3.15 -5.46
N ILE A 615 -28.81 3.58 -4.25
CA ILE A 615 -27.48 4.06 -3.87
C ILE A 615 -26.91 3.08 -2.84
N VAL A 616 -25.79 2.44 -3.15
CA VAL A 616 -24.99 1.66 -2.21
C VAL A 616 -24.20 2.65 -1.34
N LEU A 617 -24.46 2.62 -0.04
CA LEU A 617 -23.86 3.47 0.98
C LEU A 617 -22.53 2.88 1.43
N ALA A 618 -21.59 2.70 0.50
CA ALA A 618 -20.25 2.20 0.75
C ALA A 618 -19.26 2.75 -0.29
N GLY A 619 -17.99 2.89 0.11
CA GLY A 619 -16.87 3.18 -0.80
C GLY A 619 -16.00 1.95 -1.07
N GLY A 620 -14.84 2.17 -1.68
CA GLY A 620 -13.75 1.20 -1.73
C GLY A 620 -14.04 -0.11 -2.48
N ALA A 621 -13.24 -1.13 -2.17
CA ALA A 621 -13.35 -2.46 -2.77
C ALA A 621 -14.67 -3.17 -2.40
N GLN A 622 -15.19 -2.91 -1.20
CA GLN A 622 -16.45 -3.49 -0.71
C GLN A 622 -17.64 -3.06 -1.56
N ALA A 623 -17.71 -1.81 -2.00
CA ALA A 623 -18.78 -1.33 -2.89
C ALA A 623 -18.70 -1.95 -4.29
N VAL A 624 -17.48 -2.07 -4.84
CA VAL A 624 -17.26 -2.72 -6.14
C VAL A 624 -17.67 -4.19 -6.09
N ALA A 625 -17.27 -4.91 -5.05
CA ALA A 625 -17.64 -6.31 -4.85
C ALA A 625 -19.16 -6.48 -4.69
N ALA A 626 -19.81 -5.63 -3.90
CA ALA A 626 -21.26 -5.68 -3.68
C ALA A 626 -22.05 -5.51 -5.00
N MET A 627 -21.63 -4.60 -5.87
CA MET A 627 -22.25 -4.46 -7.19
C MET A 627 -21.92 -5.63 -8.13
N ALA A 628 -20.69 -6.15 -8.09
CA ALA A 628 -20.22 -7.22 -8.97
C ALA A 628 -20.94 -8.55 -8.72
N TYR A 629 -21.07 -8.94 -7.45
CA TYR A 629 -21.64 -10.23 -7.05
C TYR A 629 -23.11 -10.12 -6.66
N GLY A 630 -23.58 -8.92 -6.32
CA GLY A 630 -24.86 -8.72 -5.64
C GLY A 630 -24.81 -9.17 -4.18
N THR A 631 -25.74 -8.66 -3.39
CA THR A 631 -25.97 -9.07 -2.00
C THR A 631 -27.48 -9.24 -1.77
N GLU A 632 -27.91 -9.46 -0.53
CA GLU A 632 -29.32 -9.53 -0.16
C GLU A 632 -30.08 -8.25 -0.55
N SER A 633 -29.42 -7.09 -0.46
CA SER A 633 -30.05 -5.79 -0.75
C SER A 633 -29.47 -5.04 -1.94
N VAL A 634 -28.21 -5.30 -2.34
CA VAL A 634 -27.54 -4.67 -3.49
C VAL A 634 -27.74 -5.50 -4.75
N SER A 635 -28.29 -4.88 -5.79
CA SER A 635 -28.49 -5.53 -7.10
C SER A 635 -27.16 -5.84 -7.79
N LYS A 636 -26.97 -7.09 -8.22
CA LYS A 636 -25.87 -7.48 -9.12
C LYS A 636 -25.95 -6.74 -10.45
N VAL A 637 -24.84 -6.20 -10.94
CA VAL A 637 -24.73 -5.47 -12.22
C VAL A 637 -23.89 -6.23 -13.25
N ASP A 638 -23.99 -5.86 -14.53
CA ASP A 638 -23.28 -6.51 -15.64
C ASP A 638 -22.06 -5.71 -16.11
N LYS A 639 -21.99 -4.42 -15.73
CA LYS A 639 -20.81 -3.58 -15.91
C LYS A 639 -20.65 -2.57 -14.78
N ILE A 640 -19.43 -2.38 -14.29
CA ILE A 640 -19.09 -1.37 -13.28
C ILE A 640 -18.27 -0.28 -13.94
N LEU A 641 -18.67 0.98 -13.74
CA LEU A 641 -18.01 2.15 -14.28
C LEU A 641 -17.68 3.14 -13.18
N GLY A 642 -16.72 4.02 -13.45
CA GLY A 642 -16.38 5.13 -12.58
C GLY A 642 -14.93 5.11 -12.09
N PRO A 643 -14.37 6.29 -11.81
CA PRO A 643 -13.01 6.44 -11.31
C PRO A 643 -12.93 6.02 -9.85
N GLY A 644 -11.72 5.84 -9.33
CA GLY A 644 -11.51 5.57 -7.92
C GLY A 644 -10.03 5.51 -7.57
N ASN A 645 -9.75 5.43 -6.28
CA ASN A 645 -8.38 5.22 -5.83
C ASN A 645 -7.85 3.83 -6.23
N GLN A 646 -6.57 3.58 -5.97
CA GLN A 646 -5.89 2.32 -6.29
C GLN A 646 -6.62 1.04 -5.82
N PHE A 647 -7.36 1.08 -4.69
CA PHE A 647 -8.11 -0.07 -4.17
C PHE A 647 -9.38 -0.34 -4.97
N VAL A 648 -10.09 0.71 -5.36
CA VAL A 648 -11.28 0.62 -6.22
C VAL A 648 -10.88 0.09 -7.60
N THR A 649 -9.81 0.63 -8.17
CA THR A 649 -9.28 0.18 -9.47
C THR A 649 -8.84 -1.28 -9.42
N ALA A 650 -8.09 -1.68 -8.39
CA ALA A 650 -7.70 -3.07 -8.21
C ALA A 650 -8.93 -3.99 -8.06
N ALA A 651 -9.92 -3.59 -7.26
CA ALA A 651 -11.15 -4.37 -7.11
C ALA A 651 -11.91 -4.52 -8.44
N LYS A 652 -12.02 -3.44 -9.22
CA LYS A 652 -12.61 -3.46 -10.57
C LYS A 652 -11.89 -4.47 -11.48
N MET A 653 -10.56 -4.45 -11.48
CA MET A 653 -9.75 -5.38 -12.28
C MET A 653 -9.94 -6.84 -11.84
N VAL A 654 -10.02 -7.09 -10.53
CA VAL A 654 -10.24 -8.44 -9.98
C VAL A 654 -11.60 -8.97 -10.42
N VAL A 655 -12.69 -8.22 -10.17
CA VAL A 655 -14.04 -8.70 -10.48
C VAL A 655 -14.28 -8.84 -11.98
N ALA A 656 -13.62 -8.03 -12.81
CA ALA A 656 -13.69 -8.15 -14.27
C ALA A 656 -13.06 -9.45 -14.80
N ASN A 657 -12.06 -9.98 -14.10
CA ASN A 657 -11.40 -11.23 -14.45
C ASN A 657 -12.10 -12.47 -13.86
N ASP A 658 -13.02 -12.28 -12.92
CA ASP A 658 -13.79 -13.38 -12.33
C ASP A 658 -15.00 -13.73 -13.19
N THR A 659 -14.90 -14.85 -13.91
CA THR A 659 -15.99 -15.35 -14.77
C THR A 659 -17.24 -15.74 -13.99
N SER A 660 -17.14 -16.01 -12.68
CA SER A 660 -18.30 -16.28 -11.82
C SER A 660 -19.07 -15.01 -11.45
N ALA A 661 -18.42 -13.84 -11.44
CA ALA A 661 -19.09 -12.55 -11.31
C ALA A 661 -19.84 -12.19 -12.60
N GLY A 662 -19.23 -12.52 -13.76
CA GLY A 662 -19.79 -12.20 -15.07
C GLY A 662 -20.07 -10.69 -15.20
N VAL A 663 -19.11 -9.87 -14.74
CA VAL A 663 -19.18 -8.42 -14.76
C VAL A 663 -18.01 -7.88 -15.59
N SER A 664 -18.25 -6.84 -16.36
CA SER A 664 -17.18 -6.10 -17.05
C SER A 664 -16.91 -4.77 -16.36
N ILE A 665 -15.83 -4.09 -16.74
CA ILE A 665 -15.56 -2.72 -16.31
C ILE A 665 -15.42 -1.79 -17.52
N ASP A 666 -15.48 -0.49 -17.29
CA ASP A 666 -15.13 0.53 -18.27
C ASP A 666 -13.63 0.52 -18.60
N MET A 667 -12.79 0.83 -17.62
CA MET A 667 -11.35 0.99 -17.77
C MET A 667 -10.63 0.98 -16.41
N PRO A 668 -9.32 0.70 -16.38
CA PRO A 668 -8.47 1.05 -15.25
C PRO A 668 -8.37 2.57 -15.12
N ALA A 669 -8.42 3.07 -13.88
CA ALA A 669 -8.23 4.48 -13.56
C ALA A 669 -7.18 4.63 -12.45
N GLY A 670 -6.46 5.74 -12.47
CA GLY A 670 -5.39 6.09 -11.52
C GLY A 670 -5.51 7.55 -11.07
N PRO A 671 -4.47 8.11 -10.44
CA PRO A 671 -4.33 9.54 -10.18
C PRO A 671 -4.52 10.33 -11.46
N SER A 672 -5.14 11.50 -11.31
CA SER A 672 -5.52 12.35 -12.42
C SER A 672 -4.32 13.06 -13.03
N GLU A 673 -4.37 13.32 -14.34
CA GLU A 673 -3.26 13.84 -15.14
C GLU A 673 -3.73 14.95 -16.10
N VAL A 674 -2.89 15.94 -16.34
CA VAL A 674 -3.10 16.94 -17.41
C VAL A 674 -1.79 17.25 -18.11
N LEU A 675 -1.85 17.37 -19.44
CA LEU A 675 -0.76 17.85 -20.27
C LEU A 675 -1.20 19.11 -21.01
N VAL A 676 -0.47 20.21 -20.82
CA VAL A 676 -0.68 21.48 -21.51
C VAL A 676 0.40 21.67 -22.57
N ILE A 677 0.00 21.87 -23.82
CA ILE A 677 0.89 22.34 -24.89
C ILE A 677 0.70 23.85 -25.03
N ALA A 678 1.77 24.61 -24.84
CA ALA A 678 1.74 26.07 -24.86
C ALA A 678 2.81 26.66 -25.79
N ASP A 679 2.43 27.62 -26.63
CA ASP A 679 3.36 28.41 -27.45
C ASP A 679 3.38 29.88 -27.01
N LYS A 680 4.09 30.73 -27.76
CA LYS A 680 4.25 32.16 -27.44
C LYS A 680 2.94 32.97 -27.38
N THR A 681 1.83 32.43 -27.87
CA THR A 681 0.50 33.07 -27.83
C THR A 681 -0.30 32.69 -26.59
N ALA A 682 0.16 31.69 -25.83
CA ALA A 682 -0.46 31.28 -24.58
C ALA A 682 -0.40 32.40 -23.54
N ASN A 683 -1.45 32.51 -22.73
CA ASN A 683 -1.43 33.38 -21.56
C ASN A 683 -0.77 32.62 -20.40
N PRO A 684 0.35 33.10 -19.83
CA PRO A 684 1.03 32.40 -18.75
C PRO A 684 0.15 32.08 -17.53
N ALA A 685 -0.78 32.98 -17.20
CA ALA A 685 -1.69 32.79 -16.08
C ALA A 685 -2.70 31.67 -16.34
N PHE A 686 -3.12 31.47 -17.60
CA PHE A 686 -4.07 30.42 -17.98
C PHE A 686 -3.37 29.06 -18.00
N VAL A 687 -2.15 28.98 -18.54
CA VAL A 687 -1.34 27.75 -18.50
C VAL A 687 -1.13 27.31 -17.05
N ALA A 688 -0.74 28.25 -16.18
CA ALA A 688 -0.55 27.95 -14.77
C ALA A 688 -1.84 27.50 -14.08
N SER A 689 -2.97 28.18 -14.30
CA SER A 689 -4.23 27.79 -13.68
C SER A 689 -4.70 26.41 -14.12
N ASP A 690 -4.50 26.05 -15.39
CA ASP A 690 -4.86 24.73 -15.92
C ASP A 690 -4.00 23.62 -15.30
N LEU A 691 -2.68 23.81 -15.23
CA LEU A 691 -1.77 22.88 -14.55
C LEU A 691 -2.18 22.70 -13.08
N LEU A 692 -2.49 23.80 -12.38
CA LEU A 692 -2.84 23.75 -10.96
C LEU A 692 -4.22 23.13 -10.69
N SER A 693 -5.17 23.28 -11.63
CA SER A 693 -6.51 22.71 -11.50
C SER A 693 -6.48 21.19 -11.34
N GLN A 694 -5.56 20.51 -12.02
CA GLN A 694 -5.36 19.07 -11.84
C GLN A 694 -4.44 18.74 -10.66
N ALA A 695 -3.41 19.54 -10.43
CA ALA A 695 -2.45 19.30 -9.35
C ALA A 695 -3.09 19.31 -7.95
N GLU A 696 -4.22 19.99 -7.77
CA GLU A 696 -4.93 20.01 -6.48
C GLU A 696 -5.73 18.73 -6.19
N HIS A 697 -5.94 17.84 -7.17
CA HIS A 697 -6.73 16.62 -6.97
C HIS A 697 -6.09 15.68 -5.94
N GLY A 698 -4.78 15.42 -6.04
CA GLY A 698 -4.05 14.53 -5.15
C GLY A 698 -2.53 14.69 -5.25
N VAL A 699 -1.80 14.26 -4.22
CA VAL A 699 -0.32 14.33 -4.18
C VAL A 699 0.34 13.43 -5.22
N ASP A 700 -0.42 12.50 -5.78
CA ASP A 700 -0.06 11.53 -6.81
C ASP A 700 -0.48 11.96 -8.21
N SER A 701 -1.18 13.09 -8.37
CA SER A 701 -1.47 13.70 -9.68
C SER A 701 -0.19 14.19 -10.35
N GLN A 702 -0.08 14.01 -11.67
CA GLN A 702 1.06 14.50 -12.44
C GLN A 702 0.60 15.49 -13.50
N VAL A 703 1.29 16.63 -13.60
CA VAL A 703 1.01 17.64 -14.62
C VAL A 703 2.24 17.84 -15.51
N VAL A 704 2.00 18.07 -16.80
CA VAL A 704 3.06 18.19 -17.80
C VAL A 704 2.84 19.46 -18.61
N LEU A 705 3.87 20.29 -18.73
CA LEU A 705 3.89 21.42 -19.66
C LEU A 705 4.81 21.08 -20.82
N ILE A 706 4.32 21.12 -22.06
CA ILE A 706 5.16 21.13 -23.26
C ILE A 706 5.17 22.56 -23.81
N ALA A 707 6.29 23.24 -23.58
CA ALA A 707 6.56 24.61 -24.02
C ALA A 707 7.19 24.60 -25.42
N VAL A 708 6.52 25.20 -26.40
CA VAL A 708 6.91 25.19 -27.82
C VAL A 708 7.58 26.50 -28.18
N ASP A 709 8.89 26.43 -28.48
CA ASP A 709 9.70 27.58 -28.91
C ASP A 709 9.57 28.80 -27.97
N LEU A 710 9.44 28.56 -26.66
CA LEU A 710 9.37 29.62 -25.66
C LEU A 710 10.77 30.12 -25.29
N THR A 711 10.92 31.44 -25.23
CA THR A 711 12.11 32.06 -24.66
C THR A 711 12.19 31.83 -23.16
N ALA A 712 13.38 32.01 -22.58
CA ALA A 712 13.58 31.89 -21.14
C ALA A 712 12.66 32.82 -20.34
N GLU A 713 12.41 34.05 -20.82
CA GLU A 713 11.53 35.03 -20.18
C GLU A 713 10.05 34.62 -20.21
N GLN A 714 9.58 34.08 -21.35
CA GLN A 714 8.21 33.59 -21.47
C GLN A 714 7.97 32.37 -20.59
N LEU A 715 8.94 31.45 -20.53
CA LEU A 715 8.83 30.26 -19.69
C LEU A 715 8.89 30.62 -18.20
N GLN A 716 9.78 31.54 -17.83
CA GLN A 716 9.84 32.09 -16.47
C GLN A 716 8.52 32.75 -16.06
N SER A 717 7.82 33.40 -17.00
CA SER A 717 6.52 34.02 -16.73
C SER A 717 5.45 32.99 -16.36
N ILE A 718 5.46 31.80 -16.99
CA ILE A 718 4.56 30.70 -16.62
C ILE A 718 4.92 30.17 -15.23
N GLU A 719 6.20 29.93 -14.95
CA GLU A 719 6.66 29.43 -13.65
C GLU A 719 6.36 30.41 -12.50
N ASN A 720 6.45 31.72 -12.76
CA ASN A 720 6.05 32.75 -11.80
C ASN A 720 4.55 32.68 -11.49
N GLU A 721 3.72 32.41 -12.50
CA GLU A 721 2.28 32.25 -12.33
C GLU A 721 1.92 30.95 -11.59
N VAL A 722 2.61 29.84 -11.88
CA VAL A 722 2.46 28.57 -11.15
C VAL A 722 2.73 28.80 -9.66
N ASP A 723 3.85 29.42 -9.30
CA ASP A 723 4.18 29.71 -7.91
C ASP A 723 3.17 30.67 -7.25
N ARG A 724 2.87 31.79 -7.90
CA ARG A 724 1.96 32.82 -7.40
C ARG A 724 0.56 32.26 -7.14
N GLN A 725 0.02 31.50 -8.09
CA GLN A 725 -1.33 30.95 -7.99
C GLN A 725 -1.39 29.77 -7.02
N ALA A 726 -0.40 28.87 -7.04
CA ALA A 726 -0.36 27.72 -6.13
C ALA A 726 -0.36 28.16 -4.66
N ASN A 727 0.43 29.18 -4.30
CA ASN A 727 0.47 29.71 -2.94
C ASN A 727 -0.85 30.38 -2.50
N ALA A 728 -1.74 30.72 -3.45
CA ALA A 728 -3.07 31.26 -3.14
C ALA A 728 -4.13 30.15 -2.94
N LEU A 729 -3.82 28.88 -3.23
CA LEU A 729 -4.78 27.79 -3.15
C LEU A 729 -4.91 27.24 -1.72
N PRO A 730 -6.13 26.95 -1.24
CA PRO A 730 -6.35 26.32 0.07
C PRO A 730 -5.68 24.95 0.23
N ARG A 731 -5.41 24.25 -0.89
CA ARG A 731 -4.81 22.91 -0.95
C ARG A 731 -3.34 22.94 -1.40
N VAL A 732 -2.61 24.02 -1.13
CA VAL A 732 -1.22 24.23 -1.58
C VAL A 732 -0.29 23.07 -1.24
N ASP A 733 -0.45 22.40 -0.10
CA ASP A 733 0.41 21.26 0.28
C ASP A 733 0.23 20.05 -0.65
N ILE A 734 -0.99 19.82 -1.14
CA ILE A 734 -1.29 18.76 -2.10
C ILE A 734 -0.67 19.11 -3.46
N VAL A 735 -0.86 20.36 -3.88
CA VAL A 735 -0.27 20.92 -5.11
C VAL A 735 1.25 20.79 -5.08
N ARG A 736 1.92 21.13 -3.97
CA ARG A 736 3.37 20.94 -3.81
C ARG A 736 3.79 19.49 -4.00
N GLY A 737 3.01 18.55 -3.46
CA GLY A 737 3.20 17.11 -3.68
C GLY A 737 3.18 16.74 -5.15
N ALA A 738 2.11 17.11 -5.87
CA ALA A 738 1.94 16.85 -7.29
C ALA A 738 3.02 17.52 -8.17
N ILE A 739 3.32 18.79 -7.91
CA ILE A 739 4.30 19.57 -8.69
C ILE A 739 5.71 18.98 -8.56
N SER A 740 6.07 18.40 -7.41
CA SER A 740 7.42 17.86 -7.17
C SER A 740 7.85 16.76 -8.15
N HIS A 741 6.90 16.06 -8.77
CA HIS A 741 7.15 15.03 -9.80
C HIS A 741 6.54 15.38 -11.17
N SER A 742 6.07 16.62 -11.32
CA SER A 742 5.60 17.20 -12.57
C SER A 742 6.76 17.82 -13.37
N VAL A 743 6.59 17.96 -14.68
CA VAL A 743 7.69 18.31 -15.61
C VAL A 743 7.30 19.30 -16.69
N THR A 744 8.25 20.18 -17.01
CA THR A 744 8.20 21.09 -18.16
C THR A 744 9.18 20.59 -19.22
N LEU A 745 8.71 20.36 -20.44
CA LEU A 745 9.51 20.04 -21.61
C LEU A 745 9.55 21.24 -22.57
N LEU A 746 10.74 21.77 -22.82
CA LEU A 746 10.98 22.73 -23.88
C LEU A 746 11.29 21.97 -25.18
N VAL A 747 10.47 22.22 -26.21
CA VAL A 747 10.56 21.58 -27.54
C VAL A 747 10.64 22.63 -28.63
N LYS A 748 11.15 22.24 -29.81
CA LYS A 748 11.44 23.19 -30.90
C LYS A 748 10.20 23.62 -31.69
N ASP A 749 9.21 22.74 -31.82
CA ASP A 749 8.04 22.95 -32.67
C ASP A 749 6.84 22.09 -32.24
N ILE A 750 5.66 22.40 -32.81
CA ILE A 750 4.40 21.71 -32.52
C ILE A 750 4.47 20.22 -32.88
N LYS A 751 5.22 19.85 -33.92
CA LYS A 751 5.32 18.46 -34.34
C LYS A 751 5.99 17.62 -33.24
N GLU A 752 7.12 18.10 -32.73
CA GLU A 752 7.80 17.47 -31.60
C GLU A 752 6.92 17.46 -30.34
N ALA A 753 6.18 18.54 -30.07
CA ALA A 753 5.24 18.59 -28.96
C ALA A 753 4.18 17.47 -29.02
N MET A 754 3.60 17.26 -30.21
CA MET A 754 2.61 16.22 -30.44
C MET A 754 3.21 14.81 -30.38
N GLU A 755 4.46 14.62 -30.82
CA GLU A 755 5.17 13.33 -30.66
C GLU A 755 5.27 12.93 -29.18
N TYR A 756 5.69 13.85 -28.30
CA TYR A 756 5.77 13.59 -26.86
C TYR A 756 4.39 13.47 -26.19
N SER A 757 3.42 14.32 -26.55
CA SER A 757 2.06 14.20 -26.03
C SER A 757 1.44 12.84 -26.36
N ASN A 758 1.55 12.40 -27.63
CA ASN A 758 1.04 11.10 -28.06
C ASN A 758 1.81 9.93 -27.43
N LEU A 759 3.11 10.08 -27.17
CA LEU A 759 3.90 9.09 -26.44
C LEU A 759 3.45 8.97 -24.98
N TYR A 760 3.21 10.10 -24.32
CA TYR A 760 2.77 10.17 -22.93
C TYR A 760 1.33 9.66 -22.75
N ALA A 761 0.46 9.96 -23.73
CA ALA A 761 -0.96 9.62 -23.76
C ALA A 761 -1.70 10.11 -22.50
N PRO A 762 -1.87 11.43 -22.35
CA PRO A 762 -2.46 12.04 -21.17
C PRO A 762 -3.95 11.70 -21.02
N GLU A 763 -4.44 11.76 -19.78
CA GLU A 763 -5.88 11.77 -19.50
C GLU A 763 -6.53 13.00 -20.12
N HIS A 764 -5.99 14.19 -19.83
CA HIS A 764 -6.43 15.48 -20.37
C HIS A 764 -5.32 16.17 -21.16
N LEU A 765 -5.65 16.63 -22.36
CA LEU A 765 -4.75 17.42 -23.22
C LEU A 765 -5.32 18.82 -23.43
N ILE A 766 -4.56 19.87 -23.11
CA ILE A 766 -4.96 21.26 -23.33
C ILE A 766 -4.04 21.89 -24.38
N LEU A 767 -4.64 22.49 -25.41
CA LEU A 767 -3.93 23.15 -26.51
C LEU A 767 -4.04 24.67 -26.38
N GLN A 768 -3.07 25.30 -25.72
CA GLN A 768 -2.92 26.75 -25.61
C GLN A 768 -1.90 27.28 -26.62
N VAL A 769 -2.24 27.18 -27.90
CA VAL A 769 -1.35 27.49 -29.02
C VAL A 769 -2.07 28.32 -30.06
N HIS A 770 -1.32 28.89 -31.01
CA HIS A 770 -1.90 29.57 -32.16
C HIS A 770 -2.65 28.58 -33.07
N GLU A 771 -3.87 28.93 -33.49
CA GLU A 771 -4.75 28.09 -34.33
C GLU A 771 -4.91 26.64 -33.80
N PRO A 772 -5.34 26.47 -32.54
CA PRO A 772 -5.36 25.17 -31.86
C PRO A 772 -6.29 24.16 -32.53
N GLU A 773 -7.31 24.61 -33.25
CA GLU A 773 -8.26 23.75 -33.97
C GLU A 773 -7.57 22.94 -35.08
N LYS A 774 -6.53 23.49 -35.71
CA LYS A 774 -5.76 22.79 -36.77
C LYS A 774 -4.88 21.68 -36.22
N ILE A 775 -4.55 21.74 -34.93
CA ILE A 775 -3.60 20.82 -34.28
C ILE A 775 -4.33 19.57 -33.77
N VAL A 776 -5.65 19.63 -33.60
CA VAL A 776 -6.49 18.50 -33.15
C VAL A 776 -6.28 17.25 -34.01
N GLU A 777 -6.08 17.39 -35.32
CA GLU A 777 -5.83 16.24 -36.23
C GLU A 777 -4.54 15.48 -35.92
N LEU A 778 -3.59 16.12 -35.22
CA LEU A 778 -2.33 15.49 -34.81
C LEU A 778 -2.44 14.71 -33.50
N VAL A 779 -3.56 14.82 -32.78
CA VAL A 779 -3.82 14.07 -31.55
C VAL A 779 -4.10 12.61 -31.91
N GLN A 780 -3.26 11.71 -31.42
CA GLN A 780 -3.41 10.26 -31.57
C GLN A 780 -3.86 9.62 -30.26
N ASN A 781 -3.30 10.06 -29.12
CA ASN A 781 -3.59 9.50 -27.80
C ASN A 781 -3.85 10.61 -26.78
N ALA A 782 -5.11 10.78 -26.37
CA ALA A 782 -5.53 11.60 -25.24
C ALA A 782 -6.92 11.12 -24.80
N GLY A 783 -7.25 11.21 -23.50
CA GLY A 783 -8.59 10.90 -23.02
C GLY A 783 -9.61 11.95 -23.50
N SER A 784 -9.35 13.21 -23.16
CA SER A 784 -10.14 14.38 -23.60
C SER A 784 -9.23 15.52 -24.03
N VAL A 785 -9.69 16.33 -24.99
CA VAL A 785 -8.90 17.43 -25.57
C VAL A 785 -9.64 18.76 -25.41
N PHE A 786 -8.93 19.74 -24.88
CA PHE A 786 -9.41 21.10 -24.68
C PHE A 786 -8.68 22.06 -25.62
N VAL A 787 -9.45 22.77 -26.43
CA VAL A 787 -8.93 23.48 -27.60
C VAL A 787 -9.04 24.99 -27.37
N GLY A 788 -7.88 25.65 -27.29
CA GLY A 788 -7.76 27.10 -27.20
C GLY A 788 -7.87 27.69 -25.78
N PRO A 789 -7.64 29.00 -25.65
CA PRO A 789 -7.39 29.68 -24.38
C PRO A 789 -8.62 29.86 -23.49
N TRP A 790 -9.83 29.59 -24.00
CA TRP A 790 -11.10 29.76 -23.27
C TRP A 790 -11.70 28.44 -22.79
N THR A 791 -10.94 27.36 -22.93
CA THR A 791 -11.42 25.99 -22.70
C THR A 791 -10.58 25.34 -21.60
N PRO A 792 -10.65 25.80 -20.33
CA PRO A 792 -9.93 25.14 -19.24
C PRO A 792 -10.53 23.76 -18.97
N GLU A 793 -9.74 22.82 -18.43
CA GLU A 793 -10.19 21.46 -18.10
C GLU A 793 -11.48 21.45 -17.26
N SER A 794 -11.60 22.40 -16.34
CA SER A 794 -12.75 22.55 -15.46
C SER A 794 -14.09 22.63 -16.21
N VAL A 795 -14.15 23.21 -17.41
CA VAL A 795 -15.43 23.20 -18.14
C VAL A 795 -15.83 21.79 -18.56
N GLY A 796 -14.87 20.92 -18.90
CA GLY A 796 -15.09 19.51 -19.21
C GLY A 796 -15.47 18.69 -17.99
N ASP A 797 -14.81 18.93 -16.86
CA ASP A 797 -15.09 18.21 -15.60
C ASP A 797 -16.51 18.37 -15.09
N TYR A 798 -17.14 19.51 -15.41
CA TYR A 798 -18.43 19.86 -14.84
C TYR A 798 -19.55 19.95 -15.87
N SER A 799 -19.39 20.71 -16.96
CA SER A 799 -20.58 21.28 -17.64
C SER A 799 -20.55 21.36 -19.17
N ALA A 800 -19.41 21.21 -19.84
CA ALA A 800 -19.33 21.31 -21.30
C ALA A 800 -20.09 20.18 -22.01
N GLY A 801 -20.24 19.04 -21.34
CA GLY A 801 -21.00 17.87 -21.80
C GLY A 801 -20.13 16.66 -22.17
N VAL A 802 -18.83 16.88 -22.39
CA VAL A 802 -17.83 15.80 -22.47
C VAL A 802 -17.71 15.07 -21.13
N ASN A 803 -17.14 13.86 -21.15
CA ASN A 803 -17.07 13.01 -19.97
C ASN A 803 -15.68 13.07 -19.31
N HIS A 804 -15.64 13.23 -17.99
CA HIS A 804 -14.38 13.29 -17.24
C HIS A 804 -13.92 11.94 -16.64
N SER A 805 -14.69 10.86 -16.83
CA SER A 805 -14.26 9.52 -16.42
C SER A 805 -13.37 8.97 -17.53
N LEU A 806 -12.07 9.21 -17.41
CA LEU A 806 -11.09 9.08 -18.48
C LEU A 806 -9.97 8.10 -18.11
N PRO A 807 -9.29 7.53 -19.12
CA PRO A 807 -8.19 6.60 -18.88
C PRO A 807 -6.90 7.36 -18.52
N THR A 808 -6.31 7.03 -17.37
CA THR A 808 -5.01 7.57 -16.93
C THR A 808 -3.89 6.57 -17.18
N TYR A 809 -2.67 6.80 -16.68
CA TYR A 809 -1.55 5.84 -16.78
C TYR A 809 -1.13 5.44 -18.21
N GLY A 810 -1.44 6.28 -19.19
CA GLY A 810 -1.21 5.99 -20.60
C GLY A 810 -2.22 4.99 -21.18
N TYR A 811 -3.27 4.60 -20.43
CA TYR A 811 -4.36 3.78 -20.94
C TYR A 811 -5.13 4.47 -22.07
N ALA A 812 -5.01 5.80 -22.24
CA ALA A 812 -5.52 6.54 -23.39
C ALA A 812 -4.98 6.04 -24.75
N LYS A 813 -3.94 5.20 -24.78
CA LYS A 813 -3.47 4.50 -26.00
C LYS A 813 -4.42 3.41 -26.49
N GLN A 814 -5.30 2.90 -25.64
CA GLN A 814 -6.19 1.78 -25.99
C GLN A 814 -7.60 1.85 -25.38
N TYR A 815 -7.85 2.75 -24.44
CA TYR A 815 -9.17 3.02 -23.87
C TYR A 815 -9.66 4.40 -24.29
N SER A 816 -10.97 4.53 -24.42
CA SER A 816 -11.65 5.82 -24.52
C SER A 816 -12.20 6.22 -23.16
N GLY A 817 -12.45 7.52 -22.96
CA GLY A 817 -13.31 7.99 -21.89
C GLY A 817 -14.69 7.35 -21.91
N VAL A 818 -15.37 7.38 -20.76
CA VAL A 818 -16.77 6.94 -20.67
C VAL A 818 -17.61 7.73 -21.67
N ASN A 819 -18.38 7.01 -22.48
CA ASN A 819 -19.22 7.56 -23.54
C ASN A 819 -20.48 6.69 -23.70
N LEU A 820 -21.37 7.03 -24.64
CA LEU A 820 -22.59 6.24 -24.87
C LEU A 820 -22.27 4.77 -25.24
N GLY A 821 -21.21 4.56 -26.01
CA GLY A 821 -20.66 3.26 -26.37
C GLY A 821 -20.29 2.39 -25.16
N SER A 822 -19.89 3.01 -24.04
CA SER A 822 -19.56 2.30 -22.80
C SER A 822 -20.75 1.54 -22.21
N TYR A 823 -21.98 1.93 -22.54
CA TYR A 823 -23.24 1.42 -22.00
C TYR A 823 -24.03 0.54 -22.97
N VAL A 824 -23.52 0.29 -24.17
CA VAL A 824 -24.22 -0.50 -25.19
C VAL A 824 -23.36 -1.67 -25.68
N LYS A 825 -24.04 -2.65 -26.26
CA LYS A 825 -23.46 -3.76 -27.01
C LYS A 825 -23.90 -3.62 -28.45
N HIS A 826 -22.97 -3.76 -29.40
CA HIS A 826 -23.28 -3.82 -30.81
C HIS A 826 -23.43 -5.28 -31.25
N ILE A 827 -24.66 -5.68 -31.56
CA ILE A 827 -25.00 -7.05 -31.97
C ILE A 827 -25.08 -7.08 -33.49
N THR A 828 -24.45 -8.08 -34.11
CA THR A 828 -24.55 -8.32 -35.55
C THR A 828 -25.64 -9.33 -35.87
N SER A 829 -26.24 -9.20 -37.05
CA SER A 829 -27.10 -10.24 -37.63
C SER A 829 -26.82 -10.39 -39.10
N SER A 830 -27.08 -11.58 -39.63
CA SER A 830 -27.04 -11.86 -41.05
C SER A 830 -28.36 -12.51 -41.48
N ASN A 831 -28.86 -12.11 -42.64
CA ASN A 831 -30.04 -12.65 -43.28
C ASN A 831 -29.69 -13.01 -44.71
N LEU A 832 -29.89 -14.28 -45.06
CA LEU A 832 -29.57 -14.80 -46.39
C LEU A 832 -30.87 -15.20 -47.09
N SER A 833 -31.05 -14.73 -48.32
CA SER A 833 -32.04 -15.28 -49.23
C SER A 833 -31.59 -16.65 -49.75
N PRO A 834 -32.47 -17.44 -50.38
CA PRO A 834 -32.08 -18.67 -51.05
C PRO A 834 -30.97 -18.46 -52.10
N GLU A 835 -31.03 -17.36 -52.84
CA GLU A 835 -30.01 -16.97 -53.81
C GLU A 835 -28.68 -16.64 -53.11
N GLY A 836 -28.72 -15.87 -52.02
CA GLY A 836 -27.53 -15.55 -51.24
C GLY A 836 -26.83 -16.80 -50.70
N LEU A 837 -27.59 -17.79 -50.22
CA LEU A 837 -27.03 -19.05 -49.76
C LEU A 837 -26.39 -19.86 -50.89
N LYS A 838 -26.99 -19.87 -52.09
CA LYS A 838 -26.38 -20.49 -53.28
C LYS A 838 -25.07 -19.81 -53.66
N ASN A 839 -25.04 -18.48 -53.61
CA ASN A 839 -23.88 -17.67 -53.96
C ASN A 839 -22.68 -17.90 -53.03
N ILE A 840 -22.92 -17.98 -51.71
CA ILE A 840 -21.83 -18.11 -50.71
C ILE A 840 -21.54 -19.56 -50.29
N GLY A 841 -22.48 -20.48 -50.52
CA GLY A 841 -22.47 -21.80 -49.87
C GLY A 841 -21.27 -22.67 -50.22
N SER A 842 -20.78 -22.61 -51.46
CA SER A 842 -19.59 -23.38 -51.89
C SER A 842 -18.33 -22.94 -51.14
N ALA A 843 -18.14 -21.62 -50.97
CA ALA A 843 -17.02 -21.06 -50.21
C ALA A 843 -17.06 -21.48 -48.74
N VAL A 844 -18.22 -21.37 -48.09
CA VAL A 844 -18.40 -21.80 -46.68
C VAL A 844 -18.13 -23.29 -46.51
N MET A 845 -18.67 -24.14 -47.39
CA MET A 845 -18.45 -25.58 -47.31
C MET A 845 -16.98 -25.97 -47.52
N GLN A 846 -16.28 -25.28 -48.42
CA GLN A 846 -14.86 -25.53 -48.68
C GLN A 846 -13.98 -25.10 -47.50
N LEU A 847 -14.25 -23.92 -46.91
CA LEU A 847 -13.53 -23.47 -45.71
C LEU A 847 -13.79 -24.40 -44.53
N ALA A 848 -15.05 -24.75 -44.26
CA ALA A 848 -15.41 -25.71 -43.21
C ALA A 848 -14.76 -27.09 -43.41
N LYS A 849 -14.55 -27.52 -44.67
CA LYS A 849 -13.80 -28.74 -44.97
C LYS A 849 -12.32 -28.61 -44.64
N VAL A 850 -11.68 -27.49 -44.99
CA VAL A 850 -10.26 -27.21 -44.67
C VAL A 850 -10.03 -27.14 -43.17
N GLU A 851 -10.99 -26.60 -42.42
CA GLU A 851 -10.98 -26.55 -40.95
C GLU A 851 -11.43 -27.86 -40.29
N GLU A 852 -11.79 -28.88 -41.07
CA GLU A 852 -12.28 -30.19 -40.61
C GLU A 852 -13.56 -30.11 -39.74
N LEU A 853 -14.38 -29.07 -39.94
CA LEU A 853 -15.64 -28.82 -39.22
C LEU A 853 -16.86 -29.35 -39.98
N GLU A 854 -17.00 -30.68 -40.05
CA GLU A 854 -18.01 -31.34 -40.88
C GLU A 854 -19.46 -30.94 -40.55
N ALA A 855 -19.80 -30.70 -39.28
CA ALA A 855 -21.14 -30.25 -38.90
C ALA A 855 -21.48 -28.87 -39.50
N HIS A 856 -20.52 -27.95 -39.54
CA HIS A 856 -20.69 -26.63 -40.17
C HIS A 856 -20.91 -26.76 -41.68
N ARG A 857 -20.12 -27.63 -42.33
CA ARG A 857 -20.26 -27.92 -43.77
C ARG A 857 -21.65 -28.48 -44.10
N ARG A 858 -22.10 -29.47 -43.32
CA ARG A 858 -23.41 -30.12 -43.51
C ARG A 858 -24.59 -29.17 -43.28
N ALA A 859 -24.46 -28.20 -42.37
CA ALA A 859 -25.50 -27.19 -42.15
C ALA A 859 -25.81 -26.41 -43.45
N VAL A 860 -24.81 -26.16 -44.28
CA VAL A 860 -24.98 -25.52 -45.60
C VAL A 860 -25.45 -26.53 -46.65
N SER A 861 -24.79 -27.69 -46.76
CA SER A 861 -25.09 -28.66 -47.83
C SER A 861 -26.54 -29.14 -47.80
N ILE A 862 -27.08 -29.45 -46.62
CA ILE A 862 -28.46 -29.93 -46.46
C ILE A 862 -29.48 -28.89 -46.95
N ARG A 863 -29.21 -27.59 -46.73
CA ARG A 863 -30.09 -26.51 -47.20
C ARG A 863 -30.05 -26.36 -48.72
N LEU A 864 -28.87 -26.49 -49.33
CA LEU A 864 -28.72 -26.49 -50.78
C LEU A 864 -29.41 -27.71 -51.41
N GLU A 865 -29.18 -28.90 -50.86
CA GLU A 865 -29.86 -30.13 -51.29
C GLU A 865 -31.39 -30.04 -51.15
N HIS A 866 -31.90 -29.40 -50.09
CA HIS A 866 -33.33 -29.17 -49.92
C HIS A 866 -33.89 -28.25 -51.01
N MET A 867 -33.18 -27.17 -51.36
CA MET A 867 -33.57 -26.27 -52.44
C MET A 867 -33.57 -26.97 -53.81
N GLU A 868 -32.65 -27.91 -54.04
CA GLU A 868 -32.59 -28.72 -55.27
C GLU A 868 -33.74 -29.73 -55.36
N LYS A 869 -34.19 -30.30 -54.22
CA LYS A 869 -35.30 -31.26 -54.16
C LYS A 869 -36.69 -30.61 -54.19
N GLY A 870 -36.81 -29.32 -53.83
CA GLY A 870 -38.07 -28.57 -53.78
C GLY A 870 -38.46 -27.84 -55.07
N THR A 871 -37.68 -27.96 -56.15
CA THR A 871 -37.95 -27.38 -57.48
C THR A 871 -38.53 -28.39 -58.49
N GLY A 872 -39.20 -29.44 -58.01
CA GLY A 872 -39.95 -30.41 -58.82
C GLY A 872 -41.43 -30.10 -58.92
#